data_AF-A0A9P1DHC5-F1
#
_entry.id   AF-A0A9P1DHC5-F1
#
_cell.length_a   1.000
_cell.length_b   1.000
_cell.length_c   1.000
_cell.angle_alpha   90.00
_cell.angle_beta   90.00
_cell.angle_gamma   90.00
#
_symmetry.space_group_name_H-M   'P 1'
#
loop_
_entity.id
_entity.type
_entity.pdbx_description
1 polymer ?
#
loop_
_entity_poly.entity_id
_entity_poly.type
_entity_poly.pdbx_seq_one_letter_code
_entity_poly.pdbx_strand_id
1 'polypeptide(L)'
;MGGGASTSKYVVKDDPKNGAESKDKDDDIAAVLPQELEHKSVPLEQPLPKRAPAQKEEVLKGLDQARNTQLRALCVRVRKALAESAAIEQLPPGTTLEGSKAWFHGQCLVLFGQASVYLSPPRRAEGAPESVEVAVLKRGDSFGRQLHQGDMSEEDLLNQEAWENCKPRVVVPAEGVGLRICRLLEVDEARVGSKSIASFAKRTHETSYLGPKDEEVREQGHRFQGLHTSSNAAAASLAFLPTTSTSISMLAQLWLTSTPPPVGISDLPTESGGALPRAHFQAALWSPLRDRLDQLTDEIRRRQRAKYRIHDCFPLQGHQIVELKHHIMHLTELWYGSARGGNLSILYSWFVEAMEVLGVTAYEYNKLPIEPSPDGWAVVVDGAARKKALISRSGSDKSYVATGGVAQKQGRSAIDNTVLRNVFFPWEARDLLVGRLLRKYLSRLLSLRQRCILRRLAQHFQLDVLRLAQDSRTHNTLRSVLAATPKEEFEAMGLDPTDPLLQLLRRSGAEVAGFGQLDETMQRNVWEAAKTLLRETAPALAKEPEDGSLDVFGRFINWSRDYPGEFFEHDKAQHVTVFIAGMFSRRIVVVKRSHMERMTLARYFPLSWKRQQPLWGSASTGKFQVRPGGVKEGSHVRANECPYAALHGMSLSAGGFADQRISDRKTVGYTLLMELQWIRDPQANIENWYITDIEKIIQEAWQLNPHGPVAHALPGEVFVSVGQNPKVGSSIRQTQHTQLAEGHWNKYPILKVEAARVFAAKDSPFASAAGVKVELLNDVLGPQTMLEIVDICAEASDPENTGLMLRCRCPDIPPGLVRFLTQLRLRLLERLGGPEAIDFLVLCMSDQEGSFVVIFAPTPQLMQLQEGHADLVPWANPLTGESSEVAGIEESRLDFGKGVGHFLVLKDELRTQLLGKGEDTLRRIWAFNRVPGARQVIEEFIVQQNILET
;
A
#
# COMPACT_ATOMS: atom_id res chain seq x y z
N MET A 1 -17.08 -35.61 -28.91
CA MET A 1 -17.86 -36.85 -29.14
C MET A 1 -17.94 -37.61 -27.82
N GLY A 2 -19.17 -37.93 -27.36
CA GLY A 2 -19.52 -38.77 -26.19
C GLY A 2 -19.21 -38.17 -24.81
N GLY A 3 -20.10 -37.97 -23.84
CA GLY A 3 -21.47 -38.46 -23.61
C GLY A 3 -21.50 -39.33 -22.33
N GLY A 4 -22.25 -38.93 -21.30
CA GLY A 4 -22.53 -39.79 -20.14
C GLY A 4 -23.06 -39.06 -18.90
N ALA A 5 -24.39 -38.99 -18.78
CA ALA A 5 -25.11 -38.58 -17.57
C ALA A 5 -25.55 -39.80 -16.75
N SER A 6 -25.63 -39.66 -15.42
CA SER A 6 -26.26 -40.64 -14.53
C SER A 6 -26.97 -39.91 -13.37
N THR A 7 -28.26 -40.21 -13.22
CA THR A 7 -29.14 -39.83 -12.11
C THR A 7 -29.52 -41.08 -11.34
N SER A 8 -29.59 -41.03 -10.00
CA SER A 8 -30.38 -42.01 -9.23
C SER A 8 -30.95 -41.43 -7.93
N LYS A 9 -32.28 -41.58 -7.81
CA LYS A 9 -33.13 -41.37 -6.63
C LYS A 9 -32.90 -42.47 -5.57
N TYR A 10 -33.21 -42.18 -4.31
CA TYR A 10 -33.55 -43.21 -3.32
C TYR A 10 -34.81 -42.88 -2.52
N VAL A 11 -35.39 -43.95 -2.00
CA VAL A 11 -36.80 -44.26 -1.74
C VAL A 11 -37.11 -44.23 -0.23
N VAL A 12 -38.38 -43.91 0.07
CA VAL A 12 -39.08 -43.90 1.36
C VAL A 12 -39.25 -45.30 1.96
N LYS A 13 -39.21 -45.41 3.30
CA LYS A 13 -39.81 -46.52 4.06
C LYS A 13 -40.47 -46.02 5.34
N ASP A 14 -41.71 -46.46 5.53
CA ASP A 14 -42.59 -46.27 6.68
C ASP A 14 -42.39 -47.36 7.78
N ASP A 15 -42.52 -46.93 9.04
CA ASP A 15 -43.18 -47.52 10.24
C ASP A 15 -42.88 -48.97 10.71
N PRO A 16 -43.21 -49.42 11.97
CA PRO A 16 -44.25 -48.89 12.90
C PRO A 16 -44.00 -48.92 14.45
N LYS A 17 -44.86 -48.13 15.15
CA LYS A 17 -45.63 -48.37 16.42
C LYS A 17 -45.03 -49.00 17.70
N ASN A 18 -45.28 -48.32 18.83
CA ASN A 18 -45.93 -48.74 20.10
C ASN A 18 -45.62 -47.64 21.16
N GLY A 19 -46.47 -47.10 22.04
CA GLY A 19 -47.74 -47.51 22.65
C GLY A 19 -47.55 -47.52 24.17
N ALA A 20 -48.16 -46.58 24.93
CA ALA A 20 -48.64 -46.77 26.32
C ALA A 20 -49.08 -45.44 26.99
N GLU A 21 -50.20 -45.54 27.70
CA GLU A 21 -50.90 -44.55 28.51
C GLU A 21 -50.21 -44.32 29.88
N SER A 22 -50.37 -43.13 30.48
CA SER A 22 -50.73 -43.02 31.91
C SER A 22 -51.22 -41.62 32.32
N LYS A 23 -52.20 -41.66 33.21
CA LYS A 23 -53.05 -40.64 33.82
C LYS A 23 -52.37 -39.59 34.72
N ASP A 24 -53.10 -38.48 34.84
CA ASP A 24 -53.35 -37.60 36.01
C ASP A 24 -52.17 -37.15 36.89
N LYS A 25 -51.99 -35.83 36.95
CA LYS A 25 -52.22 -35.05 38.18
C LYS A 25 -52.18 -33.54 37.90
N ASP A 26 -53.28 -32.89 38.28
CA ASP A 26 -53.36 -31.45 38.56
C ASP A 26 -52.34 -31.07 39.64
N ASP A 27 -51.64 -29.95 39.43
CA ASP A 27 -51.23 -29.04 40.51
C ASP A 27 -51.02 -27.64 39.93
N ASP A 28 -51.81 -26.70 40.46
CA ASP A 28 -51.77 -25.27 40.25
C ASP A 28 -50.39 -24.67 40.55
N ILE A 29 -49.76 -24.03 39.55
CA ILE A 29 -48.70 -23.03 39.78
C ILE A 29 -49.00 -21.80 38.93
N ALA A 30 -49.33 -20.71 39.63
CA ALA A 30 -49.59 -19.39 39.08
C ALA A 30 -48.44 -18.89 38.21
N ALA A 31 -48.76 -18.56 36.96
CA ALA A 31 -47.87 -17.88 36.04
C ALA A 31 -47.65 -16.42 36.47
N VAL A 32 -46.44 -16.10 36.91
CA VAL A 32 -45.93 -14.72 36.94
C VAL A 32 -45.40 -14.41 35.55
N LEU A 33 -46.19 -13.68 34.76
CA LEU A 33 -45.74 -13.04 33.51
C LEU A 33 -44.62 -12.03 33.82
N PRO A 34 -43.51 -11.99 33.06
CA PRO A 34 -42.60 -10.85 33.10
C PRO A 34 -43.33 -9.65 32.49
N GLN A 35 -43.45 -8.57 33.26
CA GLN A 35 -43.89 -7.27 32.73
C GLN A 35 -42.94 -6.83 31.61
N GLU A 36 -43.46 -6.74 30.38
CA GLU A 36 -42.84 -5.94 29.33
C GLU A 36 -42.73 -4.49 29.82
N LEU A 37 -41.50 -4.02 30.04
CA LEU A 37 -41.20 -2.61 30.24
C LEU A 37 -41.47 -1.88 28.92
N GLU A 38 -42.70 -1.40 28.74
CA GLU A 38 -43.03 -0.39 27.74
C GLU A 38 -42.22 0.88 28.04
N HIS A 39 -41.15 1.09 27.27
CA HIS A 39 -40.48 2.38 27.20
C HIS A 39 -41.43 3.41 26.58
N LYS A 40 -42.10 4.19 27.44
CA LYS A 40 -42.80 5.41 27.03
C LYS A 40 -41.82 6.32 26.28
N SER A 41 -42.12 6.59 25.00
CA SER A 41 -41.44 7.62 24.20
C SER A 41 -41.56 8.96 24.92
N VAL A 42 -40.43 9.51 25.37
CA VAL A 42 -40.37 10.83 26.02
C VAL A 42 -40.67 11.91 24.97
N PRO A 43 -41.55 12.89 25.25
CA PRO A 43 -41.81 14.00 24.33
C PRO A 43 -40.55 14.83 24.07
N LEU A 44 -40.27 15.14 22.81
CA LEU A 44 -39.01 15.69 22.31
C LEU A 44 -38.72 17.17 22.67
N GLU A 45 -39.50 17.82 23.54
CA GLU A 45 -39.46 19.28 23.70
C GLU A 45 -38.80 19.84 24.98
N GLN A 46 -38.24 19.00 25.86
CA GLN A 46 -37.49 19.53 27.00
C GLN A 46 -36.03 19.86 26.62
N PRO A 47 -35.52 21.07 26.91
CA PRO A 47 -34.12 21.42 26.63
C PRO A 47 -33.19 20.47 27.40
N LEU A 48 -32.36 19.74 26.66
CA LEU A 48 -31.39 18.81 27.23
C LEU A 48 -30.53 19.53 28.30
N PRO A 49 -30.35 18.94 29.49
CA PRO A 49 -29.54 19.54 30.53
C PRO A 49 -28.12 19.80 30.04
N LYS A 50 -27.56 20.97 30.40
CA LYS A 50 -26.17 21.32 30.06
C LYS A 50 -25.24 20.23 30.59
N ARG A 51 -24.50 19.58 29.68
CA ARG A 51 -23.59 18.48 30.00
C ARG A 51 -22.42 18.93 30.88
N ALA A 52 -21.96 18.03 31.74
CA ALA A 52 -20.74 18.21 32.49
C ALA A 52 -19.53 18.33 31.53
N PRO A 53 -18.56 19.22 31.79
CA PRO A 53 -17.37 19.39 30.94
C PRO A 53 -16.62 18.08 30.64
N ALA A 54 -16.57 17.15 31.59
CA ALA A 54 -15.90 15.85 31.43
C ALA A 54 -16.55 14.97 30.34
N GLN A 55 -17.88 14.93 30.27
CA GLN A 55 -18.60 14.16 29.24
C GLN A 55 -18.38 14.72 27.84
N LYS A 56 -18.31 16.05 27.72
CA LYS A 56 -17.99 16.72 26.46
C LYS A 56 -16.58 16.36 25.98
N GLU A 57 -15.61 16.39 26.89
CA GLU A 57 -14.22 16.01 26.58
C GLU A 57 -14.12 14.53 26.16
N GLU A 58 -14.88 13.66 26.82
CA GLU A 58 -14.96 12.25 26.47
C GLU A 58 -15.47 12.02 25.04
N VAL A 59 -16.57 12.68 24.65
CA VAL A 59 -17.09 12.62 23.26
C VAL A 59 -16.08 13.18 22.27
N LEU A 60 -15.42 14.30 22.60
CA LEU A 60 -14.38 14.86 21.74
C LEU A 60 -13.21 13.89 21.53
N LYS A 61 -12.76 13.20 22.59
CA LYS A 61 -11.74 12.14 22.50
C LYS A 61 -12.22 10.96 21.67
N GLY A 62 -13.50 10.57 21.79
CA GLY A 62 -14.11 9.56 20.93
C GLY A 62 -14.10 9.96 19.46
N LEU A 63 -14.48 11.21 19.15
CA LEU A 63 -14.45 11.77 17.79
C LEU A 63 -13.02 11.87 17.23
N ASP A 64 -12.02 12.15 18.07
CA ASP A 64 -10.61 12.15 17.67
C ASP A 64 -10.12 10.76 17.25
N GLN A 65 -10.71 9.72 17.83
CA GLN A 65 -10.38 8.32 17.58
C GLN A 65 -11.36 7.65 16.61
N ALA A 66 -12.32 8.41 16.06
CA ALA A 66 -13.41 7.85 15.28
C ALA A 66 -12.86 7.09 14.06
N ARG A 67 -13.29 5.85 13.80
CA ARG A 67 -12.91 5.15 12.56
C ARG A 67 -13.56 5.79 11.34
N ASN A 68 -14.83 6.17 11.50
CA ASN A 68 -15.57 6.92 10.50
C ASN A 68 -14.80 8.20 10.12
N THR A 69 -14.33 8.23 8.88
CA THR A 69 -13.53 9.34 8.33
C THR A 69 -14.35 10.63 8.25
N GLN A 70 -15.67 10.54 8.03
CA GLN A 70 -16.56 11.70 8.00
C GLN A 70 -16.61 12.36 9.38
N LEU A 71 -16.76 11.57 10.46
CA LEU A 71 -16.75 12.09 11.85
C LEU A 71 -15.42 12.74 12.22
N ARG A 72 -14.30 12.16 11.79
CA ARG A 72 -12.96 12.74 12.02
C ARG A 72 -12.74 14.04 11.28
N ALA A 73 -13.28 14.15 10.07
CA ALA A 73 -13.04 15.28 9.19
C ALA A 73 -13.94 16.49 9.51
N LEU A 74 -14.86 16.35 10.48
CA LEU A 74 -15.65 17.45 11.01
C LEU A 74 -14.76 18.55 11.60
N CYS A 75 -15.09 19.80 11.31
CA CYS A 75 -14.36 20.93 11.86
C CYS A 75 -14.53 21.02 13.39
N VAL A 76 -13.56 21.64 14.07
CA VAL A 76 -13.53 21.75 15.55
C VAL A 76 -14.84 22.31 16.11
N ARG A 77 -15.48 23.26 15.41
CA ARG A 77 -16.76 23.85 15.83
C ARG A 77 -17.90 22.83 15.80
N VAL A 78 -18.05 22.09 14.70
CA VAL A 78 -19.10 21.06 14.56
C VAL A 78 -18.87 19.93 15.56
N ARG A 79 -17.61 19.52 15.78
CA ARG A 79 -17.28 18.50 16.78
C ARG A 79 -17.64 18.94 18.20
N LYS A 80 -17.39 20.21 18.55
CA LYS A 80 -17.81 20.77 19.84
C LYS A 80 -19.33 20.80 19.98
N ALA A 81 -20.05 21.18 18.93
CA ALA A 81 -21.51 21.20 18.92
C ALA A 81 -22.09 19.78 19.07
N LEU A 82 -21.57 18.78 18.34
CA LEU A 82 -21.94 17.37 18.50
C LEU A 82 -21.66 16.85 19.91
N ALA A 83 -20.52 17.21 20.50
CA ALA A 83 -20.19 16.80 21.86
C ALA A 83 -21.15 17.40 22.91
N GLU A 84 -21.68 18.60 22.64
CA GLU A 84 -22.68 19.28 23.45
C GLU A 84 -24.09 18.71 23.26
N SER A 85 -24.47 18.31 22.03
CA SER A 85 -25.81 17.81 21.70
C SER A 85 -25.98 16.30 21.86
N ALA A 86 -24.89 15.55 21.97
CA ALA A 86 -24.94 14.09 22.09
C ALA A 86 -25.84 13.60 23.24
N ALA A 87 -26.20 12.31 23.24
CA ALA A 87 -26.76 11.59 24.40
C ALA A 87 -25.83 10.42 24.76
N ILE A 88 -25.33 10.35 26.00
CA ILE A 88 -24.46 9.24 26.44
C ILE A 88 -25.33 8.19 27.11
N GLU A 89 -25.13 6.95 26.71
CA GLU A 89 -25.83 5.77 27.21
C GLU A 89 -24.80 4.73 27.64
N GLN A 90 -25.09 4.05 28.75
CA GLN A 90 -24.27 2.97 29.28
C GLN A 90 -25.07 1.68 29.17
N LEU A 91 -24.57 0.74 28.38
CA LEU A 91 -25.12 -0.61 28.27
C LEU A 91 -24.36 -1.51 29.26
N PRO A 92 -25.05 -2.14 30.23
CA PRO A 92 -24.43 -3.08 31.15
C PRO A 92 -23.79 -4.30 30.44
N PRO A 93 -22.79 -4.97 31.04
CA PRO A 93 -22.34 -6.29 30.59
C PRO A 93 -23.52 -7.27 30.42
N GLY A 94 -23.47 -8.10 29.38
CA GLY A 94 -24.54 -9.04 29.03
C GLY A 94 -25.73 -8.44 28.28
N THR A 95 -25.75 -7.11 28.06
CA THR A 95 -26.82 -6.47 27.27
C THR A 95 -26.79 -6.96 25.82
N THR A 96 -27.96 -7.34 25.30
CA THR A 96 -28.16 -7.63 23.88
C THR A 96 -29.18 -6.66 23.30
N LEU A 97 -28.78 -5.90 22.29
CA LEU A 97 -29.68 -5.07 21.49
C LEU A 97 -30.01 -5.80 20.19
N GLU A 98 -31.29 -5.99 19.88
CA GLU A 98 -31.74 -6.72 18.70
C GLU A 98 -32.55 -5.84 17.74
N GLY A 99 -32.46 -6.16 16.44
CA GLY A 99 -33.33 -5.60 15.40
C GLY A 99 -33.24 -4.08 15.29
N SER A 100 -34.40 -3.44 15.15
CA SER A 100 -34.51 -1.98 14.96
C SER A 100 -33.93 -1.17 16.12
N LYS A 101 -34.05 -1.68 17.36
CA LYS A 101 -33.52 -1.04 18.57
C LYS A 101 -31.99 -0.97 18.57
N ALA A 102 -31.31 -1.88 17.88
CA ALA A 102 -29.86 -1.85 17.78
C ALA A 102 -29.34 -0.80 16.78
N TRP A 103 -30.13 -0.48 15.74
CA TRP A 103 -29.60 0.23 14.55
C TRP A 103 -30.31 1.53 14.16
N PHE A 104 -31.59 1.71 14.48
CA PHE A 104 -32.38 2.86 13.99
C PHE A 104 -32.55 4.00 15.00
N HIS A 105 -31.83 3.97 16.12
CA HIS A 105 -31.82 5.08 17.09
C HIS A 105 -30.83 6.21 16.77
N GLY A 106 -30.42 6.33 15.50
CA GLY A 106 -29.44 7.30 15.03
C GLY A 106 -28.01 6.77 15.07
N GLN A 107 -27.05 7.63 14.71
CA GLN A 107 -25.64 7.25 14.67
C GLN A 107 -25.04 7.23 16.08
N CYS A 108 -24.49 6.09 16.47
CA CYS A 108 -23.83 5.85 17.75
C CYS A 108 -22.31 5.86 17.59
N LEU A 109 -21.60 6.50 18.52
CA LEU A 109 -20.15 6.48 18.66
C LEU A 109 -19.78 5.77 19.96
N VAL A 110 -18.91 4.77 19.90
CA VAL A 110 -18.43 4.06 21.08
C VAL A 110 -17.38 4.92 21.78
N LEU A 111 -17.64 5.29 23.03
CA LEU A 111 -16.73 6.06 23.87
C LEU A 111 -15.82 5.15 24.69
N PHE A 112 -16.34 4.01 25.14
CA PHE A 112 -15.64 3.07 26.01
C PHE A 112 -16.29 1.67 25.98
N GLY A 113 -15.53 0.65 26.39
CA GLY A 113 -15.98 -0.75 26.39
C GLY A 113 -15.80 -1.45 25.03
N GLN A 114 -16.37 -2.65 24.94
CA GLN A 114 -16.40 -3.46 23.72
C GLN A 114 -17.76 -4.15 23.58
N ALA A 115 -18.24 -4.30 22.34
CA ALA A 115 -19.38 -5.13 21.99
C ALA A 115 -19.13 -5.86 20.67
N SER A 116 -19.80 -6.99 20.48
CA SER A 116 -19.73 -7.78 19.25
C SER A 116 -21.02 -7.62 18.47
N VAL A 117 -20.93 -7.55 17.14
CA VAL A 117 -22.10 -7.49 16.27
C VAL A 117 -22.26 -8.85 15.59
N TYR A 118 -23.41 -9.46 15.81
CA TYR A 118 -23.76 -10.77 15.29
C TYR A 118 -24.86 -10.68 14.23
N LEU A 119 -24.77 -11.49 13.19
CA LEU A 119 -25.84 -11.73 12.21
C LEU A 119 -26.34 -13.17 12.32
N SER A 120 -27.65 -13.37 12.19
CA SER A 120 -28.26 -14.69 12.11
C SER A 120 -28.77 -14.91 10.68
N PRO A 121 -28.33 -15.96 9.96
CA PRO A 121 -28.76 -16.19 8.59
C PRO A 121 -30.27 -16.46 8.51
N PRO A 122 -30.98 -15.97 7.48
CA PRO A 122 -32.45 -16.05 7.38
C PRO A 122 -32.99 -17.47 7.15
N ARG A 123 -32.18 -18.38 6.58
CA ARG A 123 -32.51 -19.81 6.42
C ARG A 123 -31.46 -20.64 7.13
N ARG A 124 -31.88 -21.39 8.16
CA ARG A 124 -31.01 -22.30 8.91
C ARG A 124 -30.99 -23.66 8.23
N ALA A 125 -29.80 -24.17 7.92
CA ALA A 125 -29.62 -25.61 7.85
C ALA A 125 -29.68 -26.16 9.28
N GLU A 126 -30.26 -27.34 9.49
CA GLU A 126 -30.21 -28.01 10.80
C GLU A 126 -28.73 -28.18 11.22
N GLY A 127 -28.39 -27.69 12.42
CA GLY A 127 -27.03 -27.77 12.97
C GLY A 127 -26.10 -26.58 12.66
N ALA A 128 -26.50 -25.60 11.85
CA ALA A 128 -25.70 -24.38 11.63
C ALA A 128 -25.63 -23.52 12.92
N PRO A 129 -24.49 -22.87 13.23
CA PRO A 129 -24.35 -21.99 14.39
C PRO A 129 -25.38 -20.86 14.34
N GLU A 130 -25.89 -20.50 15.52
CA GLU A 130 -27.05 -19.60 15.63
C GLU A 130 -26.78 -18.18 15.10
N SER A 131 -25.53 -17.73 15.16
CA SER A 131 -25.13 -16.42 14.66
C SER A 131 -23.63 -16.33 14.40
N VAL A 132 -23.26 -15.41 13.51
CA VAL A 132 -21.89 -15.14 13.08
C VAL A 132 -21.48 -13.75 13.52
N GLU A 133 -20.33 -13.63 14.19
CA GLU A 133 -19.73 -12.33 14.52
C GLU A 133 -19.19 -11.68 13.25
N VAL A 134 -19.68 -10.49 12.91
CA VAL A 134 -19.28 -9.78 11.67
C VAL A 134 -18.50 -8.50 11.93
N ALA A 135 -18.51 -8.00 13.17
CA ALA A 135 -17.79 -6.80 13.57
C ALA A 135 -17.61 -6.74 15.09
N VAL A 136 -16.58 -6.02 15.53
CA VAL A 136 -16.38 -5.67 16.93
C VAL A 136 -16.45 -4.15 17.05
N LEU A 137 -17.20 -3.68 18.04
CA LEU A 137 -17.35 -2.28 18.40
C LEU A 137 -16.43 -1.98 19.58
N LYS A 138 -15.41 -1.16 19.36
CA LYS A 138 -14.49 -0.64 20.38
C LYS A 138 -14.51 0.89 20.37
N ARG A 139 -13.85 1.50 21.35
CA ARG A 139 -13.70 2.96 21.42
C ARG A 139 -13.27 3.58 20.07
N GLY A 140 -14.03 4.58 19.61
CA GLY A 140 -13.85 5.23 18.32
C GLY A 140 -14.62 4.58 17.17
N ASP A 141 -15.19 3.39 17.36
CA ASP A 141 -16.04 2.80 16.34
C ASP A 141 -17.41 3.48 16.34
N SER A 142 -18.08 3.48 15.18
CA SER A 142 -19.46 3.96 15.07
C SER A 142 -20.35 2.91 14.42
N PHE A 143 -21.62 2.94 14.78
CA PHE A 143 -22.67 2.10 14.21
C PHE A 143 -24.00 2.86 14.32
N GLY A 144 -25.10 2.27 13.88
CA GLY A 144 -26.38 2.96 13.77
C GLY A 144 -26.50 3.78 12.47
N ARG A 145 -27.72 3.86 11.94
CA ARG A 145 -28.08 4.70 10.80
C ARG A 145 -29.26 5.56 11.20
N GLN A 146 -29.17 6.86 10.95
CA GLN A 146 -30.33 7.74 11.04
C GLN A 146 -31.10 7.61 9.73
N LEU A 147 -32.26 6.95 9.78
CA LEU A 147 -33.16 6.87 8.65
C LEU A 147 -34.25 7.94 8.80
N HIS A 148 -34.26 8.90 7.89
CA HIS A 148 -35.44 9.74 7.67
C HIS A 148 -36.38 8.95 6.77
N GLN A 149 -37.48 8.44 7.32
CA GLN A 149 -38.43 7.58 6.59
C GLN A 149 -38.96 8.20 5.29
N GLY A 150 -38.91 9.53 5.15
CA GLY A 150 -39.35 10.24 3.94
C GLY A 150 -38.37 10.24 2.77
N ASP A 151 -37.09 9.90 2.98
CA ASP A 151 -36.01 10.09 1.99
C ASP A 151 -35.35 8.77 1.52
N MET A 152 -35.92 7.62 1.88
CA MET A 152 -35.35 6.32 1.50
C MET A 152 -35.67 5.95 0.06
N SER A 153 -34.64 5.56 -0.69
CA SER A 153 -34.82 4.96 -2.02
C SER A 153 -35.42 3.55 -1.92
N GLU A 154 -35.98 3.01 -3.00
CA GLU A 154 -36.39 1.59 -3.06
C GLU A 154 -35.22 0.65 -2.74
N GLU A 155 -34.00 1.01 -3.14
CA GLU A 155 -32.79 0.26 -2.82
C GLU A 155 -32.45 0.31 -1.33
N ASP A 156 -32.70 1.44 -0.64
CA ASP A 156 -32.55 1.54 0.81
C ASP A 156 -33.55 0.66 1.56
N LEU A 157 -34.79 0.59 1.07
CA LEU A 157 -35.84 -0.27 1.63
C LEU A 157 -35.45 -1.75 1.50
N LEU A 158 -34.99 -2.19 0.32
CA LEU A 158 -34.52 -3.56 0.10
C LEU A 158 -33.30 -3.88 0.96
N ASN A 159 -32.36 -2.94 1.09
CA ASN A 159 -31.20 -3.10 1.96
C ASN A 159 -31.59 -3.19 3.44
N GLN A 160 -32.58 -2.42 3.88
CA GLN A 160 -33.12 -2.50 5.23
C GLN A 160 -33.80 -3.84 5.48
N GLU A 161 -34.63 -4.31 4.55
CA GLU A 161 -35.31 -5.61 4.67
C GLU A 161 -34.28 -6.76 4.73
N ALA A 162 -33.28 -6.74 3.84
CA ALA A 162 -32.19 -7.71 3.88
C ALA A 162 -31.41 -7.67 5.21
N TRP A 163 -31.17 -6.46 5.75
CA TRP A 163 -30.52 -6.26 7.04
C TRP A 163 -31.36 -6.83 8.19
N GLU A 164 -32.65 -6.52 8.26
CA GLU A 164 -33.56 -7.01 9.29
C GLU A 164 -33.74 -8.54 9.24
N ASN A 165 -33.77 -9.10 8.03
CA ASN A 165 -33.79 -10.55 7.81
C ASN A 165 -32.54 -11.26 8.36
N CYS A 166 -31.42 -10.55 8.48
CA CYS A 166 -30.20 -11.05 9.11
C CYS A 166 -30.21 -10.96 10.65
N LYS A 167 -31.31 -10.50 11.27
CA LYS A 167 -31.51 -10.36 12.72
C LYS A 167 -30.24 -9.86 13.43
N PRO A 168 -29.80 -8.62 13.13
CA PRO A 168 -28.56 -8.07 13.64
C PRO A 168 -28.68 -7.87 15.15
N ARG A 169 -27.64 -8.25 15.89
CA ARG A 169 -27.57 -8.11 17.35
C ARG A 169 -26.28 -7.47 17.78
N VAL A 170 -26.35 -6.50 18.70
CA VAL A 170 -25.19 -5.95 19.39
C VAL A 170 -25.15 -6.57 20.77
N VAL A 171 -24.11 -7.37 21.05
CA VAL A 171 -23.96 -8.11 22.30
C VAL A 171 -22.78 -7.53 23.07
N VAL A 172 -23.05 -7.01 24.26
CA VAL A 172 -22.03 -6.61 25.22
C VAL A 172 -21.61 -7.86 26.00
N PRO A 173 -20.32 -8.24 26.01
CA PRO A 173 -19.85 -9.42 26.74
C PRO A 173 -20.34 -9.41 28.19
N ALA A 174 -20.78 -10.56 28.70
CA ALA A 174 -21.18 -10.71 30.11
C ALA A 174 -19.98 -10.53 31.04
N GLU A 175 -18.82 -11.03 30.61
CA GLU A 175 -17.53 -10.86 31.27
C GLU A 175 -16.84 -9.62 30.69
N GLY A 176 -16.78 -8.53 31.45
CA GLY A 176 -16.05 -7.33 31.05
C GLY A 176 -16.72 -6.03 31.47
N VAL A 177 -16.30 -4.95 30.82
CA VAL A 177 -16.83 -3.62 31.10
C VAL A 177 -17.96 -3.29 30.13
N GLY A 178 -19.06 -2.75 30.66
CA GLY A 178 -20.22 -2.35 29.85
C GLY A 178 -19.85 -1.39 28.71
N LEU A 179 -20.63 -1.41 27.64
CA LEU A 179 -20.42 -0.55 26.48
C LEU A 179 -20.96 0.85 26.77
N ARG A 180 -20.11 1.87 26.64
CA ARG A 180 -20.53 3.27 26.74
C ARG A 180 -20.58 3.88 25.36
N ILE A 181 -21.77 4.27 24.93
CA ILE A 181 -22.01 4.85 23.61
C ILE A 181 -22.52 6.27 23.72
N CYS A 182 -22.34 7.01 22.64
CA CYS A 182 -22.81 8.36 22.46
C CYS A 182 -23.68 8.40 21.20
N ARG A 183 -24.98 8.63 21.36
CA ARG A 183 -25.89 8.92 20.24
C ARG A 183 -25.61 10.34 19.75
N LEU A 184 -25.23 10.46 18.48
CA LEU A 184 -24.98 11.73 17.82
C LEU A 184 -26.33 12.27 17.34
N LEU A 185 -26.85 13.29 18.04
CA LEU A 185 -28.06 13.98 17.63
C LEU A 185 -27.74 15.00 16.53
N GLU A 186 -28.70 15.20 15.61
CA GLU A 186 -28.56 16.23 14.58
C GLU A 186 -28.23 17.57 15.21
N VAL A 187 -27.21 18.21 14.66
CA VAL A 187 -26.83 19.54 15.10
C VAL A 187 -27.78 20.51 14.43
N ASP A 188 -28.64 21.16 15.24
CA ASP A 188 -29.47 22.25 14.78
C ASP A 188 -28.61 23.31 14.07
N GLU A 189 -28.82 23.47 12.75
CA GLU A 189 -28.03 24.34 11.89
C GLU A 189 -28.08 25.81 12.37
N ALA A 190 -29.17 26.20 13.04
CA ALA A 190 -29.31 27.53 13.63
C ALA A 190 -28.23 27.80 14.70
N ARG A 191 -27.79 26.76 15.44
CA ARG A 191 -26.77 26.89 16.49
C ARG A 191 -25.33 26.95 15.96
N VAL A 192 -25.04 26.28 14.84
CA VAL A 192 -23.69 26.30 14.23
C VAL A 192 -23.46 27.57 13.41
N GLY A 193 -24.53 28.32 13.12
CA GLY A 193 -24.49 29.52 12.31
C GLY A 193 -24.29 29.16 10.84
N SER A 194 -25.36 29.31 10.05
CA SER A 194 -25.44 28.96 8.62
C SER A 194 -24.24 29.42 7.77
N LYS A 195 -23.67 30.60 8.08
CA LYS A 195 -22.49 31.15 7.39
C LYS A 195 -21.21 30.29 7.53
N SER A 196 -21.05 29.54 8.62
CA SER A 196 -19.84 28.75 8.92
C SER A 196 -19.81 27.43 8.15
N ILE A 197 -20.97 26.79 7.95
CA ILE A 197 -21.08 25.52 7.23
C ILE A 197 -21.03 25.77 5.72
N ALA A 198 -21.79 26.76 5.25
CA ALA A 198 -21.79 27.18 3.84
C ALA A 198 -20.40 27.66 3.36
N SER A 199 -19.63 28.36 4.21
CA SER A 199 -18.27 28.80 3.83
C SER A 199 -17.24 27.67 3.79
N PHE A 200 -17.41 26.60 4.58
CA PHE A 200 -16.56 25.41 4.52
C PHE A 200 -16.85 24.56 3.27
N ALA A 201 -18.13 24.36 2.93
CA ALA A 201 -18.55 23.71 1.68
C ALA A 201 -18.15 24.50 0.43
N LYS A 202 -18.19 25.84 0.51
CA LYS A 202 -17.77 26.71 -0.59
C LYS A 202 -16.26 26.67 -0.84
N ARG A 203 -15.41 26.64 0.22
CA ARG A 203 -13.94 26.56 0.07
C ARG A 203 -13.44 25.23 -0.49
N THR A 204 -14.17 24.14 -0.28
CA THR A 204 -13.80 22.80 -0.75
C THR A 204 -14.25 22.57 -2.20
N HIS A 205 -15.43 23.07 -2.58
CA HIS A 205 -15.86 23.11 -3.98
C HIS A 205 -14.99 24.04 -4.86
N GLU A 206 -14.54 25.20 -4.36
CA GLU A 206 -13.73 26.14 -5.17
C GLU A 206 -12.34 25.60 -5.55
N THR A 207 -11.87 24.52 -4.91
CA THR A 207 -10.65 23.78 -5.30
C THR A 207 -10.84 22.75 -6.40
N SER A 208 -12.08 22.43 -6.80
CA SER A 208 -12.40 21.51 -7.88
C SER A 208 -13.48 22.13 -8.78
N TYR A 209 -13.07 22.61 -9.95
CA TYR A 209 -13.89 23.27 -10.97
C TYR A 209 -14.34 24.70 -10.63
N LEU A 210 -13.63 25.68 -11.20
CA LEU A 210 -14.15 27.02 -11.45
C LEU A 210 -14.63 27.08 -12.91
N GLY A 211 -15.93 26.84 -13.12
CA GLY A 211 -16.67 27.26 -14.32
C GLY A 211 -17.44 28.56 -14.03
N PRO A 212 -17.79 29.36 -15.06
CA PRO A 212 -18.41 30.66 -14.86
C PRO A 212 -19.89 30.56 -14.48
N LYS A 213 -20.36 31.64 -13.84
CA LYS A 213 -21.67 31.87 -13.23
C LYS A 213 -22.83 31.69 -14.22
N ASP A 214 -23.81 30.87 -13.84
CA ASP A 214 -25.22 31.04 -14.23
C ASP A 214 -26.04 31.13 -12.94
N GLU A 215 -26.67 32.28 -12.72
CA GLU A 215 -27.36 32.66 -11.49
C GLU A 215 -28.83 32.17 -11.45
N GLU A 216 -29.37 31.66 -12.56
CA GLU A 216 -30.78 31.29 -12.71
C GLU A 216 -31.14 29.84 -12.31
N VAL A 217 -30.18 28.91 -12.21
CA VAL A 217 -30.45 27.54 -11.70
C VAL A 217 -30.49 27.51 -10.16
N ARG A 218 -30.15 28.64 -9.52
CA ARG A 218 -29.93 28.72 -8.07
C ARG A 218 -31.22 28.81 -7.25
N GLU A 219 -32.32 29.32 -7.80
CA GLU A 219 -33.55 29.54 -7.04
C GLU A 219 -34.44 28.28 -6.91
N GLN A 220 -34.29 27.29 -7.80
CA GLN A 220 -35.05 26.03 -7.67
C GLN A 220 -34.35 24.97 -6.80
N GLY A 221 -33.07 25.16 -6.46
CA GLY A 221 -32.30 24.24 -5.61
C GLY A 221 -32.41 24.48 -4.09
N HIS A 222 -33.10 25.53 -3.64
CA HIS A 222 -33.10 25.95 -2.23
C HIS A 222 -34.17 25.29 -1.34
N ARG A 223 -34.96 24.31 -1.84
CA ARG A 223 -36.02 23.65 -1.06
C ARG A 223 -35.79 22.21 -0.65
N PHE A 224 -34.68 21.58 -1.03
CA PHE A 224 -34.34 20.22 -0.59
C PHE A 224 -32.85 20.14 -0.30
N GLN A 225 -32.47 20.26 0.97
CA GLN A 225 -31.12 19.91 1.44
C GLN A 225 -31.07 19.94 2.98
N GLY A 226 -31.48 18.84 3.61
CA GLY A 226 -31.10 18.52 4.98
C GLY A 226 -29.77 17.77 4.98
N LEU A 227 -28.79 18.25 5.76
CA LEU A 227 -27.58 17.59 6.29
C LEU A 227 -26.62 16.79 5.38
N HIS A 228 -26.97 16.38 4.16
CA HIS A 228 -26.10 15.62 3.28
C HIS A 228 -25.00 16.47 2.61
N THR A 229 -25.14 17.80 2.55
CA THR A 229 -24.19 18.67 1.81
C THR A 229 -23.03 19.23 2.63
N SER A 230 -23.10 19.20 3.97
CA SER A 230 -21.98 19.64 4.82
C SER A 230 -20.91 18.55 5.03
N SER A 231 -21.26 17.28 4.85
CA SER A 231 -20.30 16.16 4.83
C SER A 231 -19.49 16.11 3.53
N ASN A 232 -20.06 16.61 2.41
CA ASN A 232 -19.46 16.58 1.07
C ASN A 232 -18.17 17.42 0.92
N ALA A 233 -17.97 18.41 1.78
CA ALA A 233 -16.79 19.28 1.78
C ALA A 233 -15.52 18.58 2.27
N ALA A 234 -15.65 17.86 3.38
CA ALA A 234 -14.61 16.98 3.89
C ALA A 234 -14.54 15.68 3.07
N ALA A 235 -15.68 15.24 2.52
CA ALA A 235 -15.74 14.21 1.51
C ALA A 235 -15.10 14.64 0.18
N ALA A 236 -14.82 15.93 -0.10
CA ALA A 236 -14.10 16.32 -1.31
C ALA A 236 -12.61 15.89 -1.25
N SER A 237 -12.02 15.87 -0.06
CA SER A 237 -10.69 15.29 0.17
C SER A 237 -10.74 13.75 0.20
N LEU A 238 -11.88 13.17 0.61
CA LEU A 238 -12.17 11.73 0.61
C LEU A 238 -12.96 11.28 -0.64
N ALA A 239 -13.06 12.11 -1.68
CA ALA A 239 -13.90 11.87 -2.87
C ALA A 239 -13.38 10.71 -3.72
N PHE A 240 -12.23 10.18 -3.29
CA PHE A 240 -11.63 8.99 -3.83
C PHE A 240 -12.28 7.69 -3.32
N LEU A 241 -12.81 7.68 -2.09
CA LEU A 241 -13.55 6.55 -1.53
C LEU A 241 -15.05 6.76 -1.83
N PRO A 242 -15.81 5.70 -2.16
CA PRO A 242 -17.23 5.80 -2.46
C PRO A 242 -17.95 6.40 -1.24
N THR A 243 -18.24 7.70 -1.30
CA THR A 243 -18.98 8.44 -0.28
C THR A 243 -20.27 9.03 -0.86
N THR A 244 -20.52 8.81 -2.16
CA THR A 244 -21.58 9.48 -2.91
C THR A 244 -22.57 8.54 -3.59
N SER A 245 -22.67 7.26 -3.22
CA SER A 245 -23.84 6.46 -3.58
C SER A 245 -24.73 6.25 -2.36
N THR A 246 -25.98 6.65 -2.54
CA THR A 246 -27.15 6.43 -1.69
C THR A 246 -27.49 4.95 -1.48
N SER A 247 -26.55 4.00 -1.65
CA SER A 247 -26.83 2.57 -1.49
C SER A 247 -25.69 1.71 -0.93
N ILE A 248 -24.78 2.30 -0.15
CA ILE A 248 -23.89 1.48 0.68
C ILE A 248 -24.79 0.73 1.68
N SER A 249 -24.84 -0.60 1.56
CA SER A 249 -25.61 -1.45 2.49
C SER A 249 -25.23 -1.16 3.94
N MET A 250 -26.16 -1.33 4.88
CA MET A 250 -25.92 -1.08 6.32
C MET A 250 -24.72 -1.89 6.84
N LEU A 251 -24.55 -3.11 6.34
CA LEU A 251 -23.42 -3.98 6.69
C LEU A 251 -22.08 -3.40 6.21
N ALA A 252 -22.02 -2.87 4.99
CA ALA A 252 -20.83 -2.20 4.48
C ALA A 252 -20.48 -0.95 5.29
N GLN A 253 -21.48 -0.15 5.69
CA GLN A 253 -21.26 0.99 6.57
C GLN A 253 -20.71 0.55 7.93
N LEU A 254 -21.32 -0.47 8.56
CA LEU A 254 -20.83 -1.06 9.82
C LEU A 254 -19.37 -1.47 9.69
N TRP A 255 -19.01 -2.23 8.67
CA TRP A 255 -17.65 -2.70 8.46
C TRP A 255 -16.65 -1.55 8.31
N LEU A 256 -16.98 -0.51 7.55
CA LEU A 256 -16.11 0.66 7.37
C LEU A 256 -15.89 1.47 8.65
N THR A 257 -16.78 1.34 9.64
CA THR A 257 -16.75 2.15 10.86
C THR A 257 -16.54 1.36 12.14
N SER A 258 -16.31 0.06 12.05
CA SER A 258 -16.06 -0.84 13.18
C SER A 258 -14.64 -1.39 13.20
N THR A 259 -14.28 -2.06 14.29
CA THR A 259 -13.06 -2.84 14.39
C THR A 259 -13.30 -4.24 13.80
N PRO A 260 -12.35 -4.78 12.99
CA PRO A 260 -12.48 -6.12 12.48
C PRO A 260 -12.61 -7.16 13.60
N PRO A 261 -13.43 -8.21 13.42
CA PRO A 261 -13.53 -9.31 14.37
C PRO A 261 -12.24 -10.16 14.37
N PRO A 262 -11.96 -10.94 15.43
CA PRO A 262 -10.78 -11.81 15.48
C PRO A 262 -10.73 -12.82 14.33
N VAL A 263 -11.87 -13.43 14.00
CA VAL A 263 -12.04 -14.38 12.88
C VAL A 263 -12.58 -13.62 11.66
N GLY A 264 -11.92 -13.77 10.52
CA GLY A 264 -12.28 -13.04 9.30
C GLY A 264 -13.52 -13.60 8.59
N ILE A 265 -14.09 -12.78 7.70
CA ILE A 265 -15.21 -13.18 6.82
C ILE A 265 -14.85 -14.41 5.95
N SER A 266 -13.58 -14.53 5.57
CA SER A 266 -13.04 -15.64 4.78
C SER A 266 -13.04 -16.98 5.50
N ASP A 267 -12.96 -16.98 6.83
CA ASP A 267 -12.93 -18.20 7.65
C ASP A 267 -14.34 -18.67 8.06
N LEU A 268 -15.38 -17.87 7.80
CA LEU A 268 -16.76 -18.22 8.14
C LEU A 268 -17.25 -19.40 7.29
N PRO A 269 -17.61 -20.56 7.87
CA PRO A 269 -18.02 -21.71 7.06
C PRO A 269 -19.24 -21.39 6.19
N THR A 270 -19.22 -21.83 4.94
CA THR A 270 -20.32 -21.62 3.98
C THR A 270 -21.64 -22.18 4.51
N GLU A 271 -21.59 -23.37 5.12
CA GLU A 271 -22.72 -24.07 5.74
C GLU A 271 -23.29 -23.32 6.96
N SER A 272 -22.44 -22.55 7.63
CA SER A 272 -22.74 -21.73 8.79
C SER A 272 -23.28 -20.34 8.45
N GLY A 273 -23.69 -20.11 7.20
CA GLY A 273 -24.18 -18.81 6.72
C GLY A 273 -23.07 -17.83 6.33
N GLY A 274 -21.80 -18.24 6.27
CA GLY A 274 -20.67 -17.40 5.86
C GLY A 274 -20.75 -16.90 4.40
N ALA A 275 -21.52 -17.58 3.55
CA ALA A 275 -21.73 -17.18 2.15
C ALA A 275 -22.30 -15.77 2.00
N LEU A 276 -23.26 -15.40 2.86
CA LEU A 276 -23.96 -14.12 2.77
C LEU A 276 -23.04 -12.93 3.11
N PRO A 277 -22.33 -12.91 4.26
CA PRO A 277 -21.32 -11.90 4.54
C PRO A 277 -20.25 -11.80 3.45
N ARG A 278 -19.77 -12.93 2.92
CA ARG A 278 -18.78 -12.93 1.83
C ARG A 278 -19.31 -12.22 0.57
N ALA A 279 -20.53 -12.55 0.14
CA ALA A 279 -21.15 -11.94 -1.02
C ALA A 279 -21.38 -10.43 -0.83
N HIS A 280 -21.90 -10.02 0.33
CA HIS A 280 -22.08 -8.59 0.65
C HIS A 280 -20.75 -7.83 0.69
N PHE A 281 -19.71 -8.41 1.30
CA PHE A 281 -18.38 -7.79 1.33
C PHE A 281 -17.82 -7.61 -0.09
N GLN A 282 -17.90 -8.66 -0.92
CA GLN A 282 -17.44 -8.63 -2.31
C GLN A 282 -18.18 -7.59 -3.13
N ALA A 283 -19.51 -7.54 -3.06
CA ALA A 283 -20.33 -6.65 -3.86
C ALA A 283 -20.28 -5.19 -3.40
N ALA A 284 -20.35 -4.95 -2.08
CA ALA A 284 -20.51 -3.60 -1.54
C ALA A 284 -19.19 -2.89 -1.23
N LEU A 285 -18.09 -3.62 -0.98
CA LEU A 285 -16.81 -3.04 -0.58
C LEU A 285 -15.67 -3.38 -1.55
N TRP A 286 -15.46 -4.67 -1.85
CA TRP A 286 -14.26 -5.09 -2.58
C TRP A 286 -14.31 -4.81 -4.08
N SER A 287 -15.38 -5.21 -4.78
CA SER A 287 -15.52 -4.99 -6.23
C SER A 287 -15.50 -3.50 -6.58
N PRO A 288 -16.23 -2.61 -5.87
CA PRO A 288 -16.14 -1.17 -6.12
C PRO A 288 -14.73 -0.59 -5.92
N LEU A 289 -13.96 -1.11 -4.94
CA LEU A 289 -12.56 -0.73 -4.77
C LEU A 289 -11.73 -1.15 -5.99
N ARG A 290 -11.90 -2.38 -6.50
CA ARG A 290 -11.17 -2.87 -7.69
C ARG A 290 -11.50 -2.04 -8.93
N ASP A 291 -12.79 -1.83 -9.20
CA ASP A 291 -13.24 -0.99 -10.32
C ASP A 291 -12.63 0.41 -10.21
N ARG A 292 -12.47 0.92 -8.98
CA ARG A 292 -11.82 2.21 -8.74
C ARG A 292 -10.33 2.18 -9.06
N LEU A 293 -9.60 1.13 -8.69
CA LEU A 293 -8.19 0.96 -9.05
C LEU A 293 -8.01 0.88 -10.57
N ASP A 294 -8.89 0.17 -11.28
CA ASP A 294 -8.89 0.07 -12.74
C ASP A 294 -9.17 1.43 -13.40
N GLN A 295 -10.17 2.17 -12.91
CA GLN A 295 -10.46 3.54 -13.35
C GLN A 295 -9.26 4.48 -13.19
N LEU A 296 -8.49 4.34 -12.10
CA LEU A 296 -7.29 5.15 -11.90
C LEU A 296 -6.20 4.82 -12.92
N THR A 297 -6.02 3.53 -13.22
CA THR A 297 -5.06 3.09 -14.25
C THR A 297 -5.47 3.60 -15.62
N ASP A 298 -6.77 3.55 -15.96
CA ASP A 298 -7.29 4.09 -17.21
C ASP A 298 -7.16 5.61 -17.30
N GLU A 299 -7.31 6.32 -16.18
CA GLU A 299 -7.05 7.75 -16.09
C GLU A 299 -5.57 8.08 -16.36
N ILE A 300 -4.62 7.26 -15.87
CA ILE A 300 -3.19 7.41 -16.20
C ILE A 300 -2.98 7.23 -17.71
N ARG A 301 -3.50 6.15 -18.30
CA ARG A 301 -3.39 5.88 -19.74
C ARG A 301 -4.00 7.00 -20.57
N ARG A 302 -5.15 7.54 -20.15
CA ARG A 302 -5.82 8.67 -20.80
C ARG A 302 -4.94 9.92 -20.79
N ARG A 303 -4.38 10.29 -19.64
CA ARG A 303 -3.48 11.44 -19.50
C ARG A 303 -2.20 11.29 -20.33
N GLN A 304 -1.62 10.09 -20.38
CA GLN A 304 -0.46 9.82 -21.23
C GLN A 304 -0.76 9.92 -22.72
N ARG A 305 -1.89 9.34 -23.18
CA ARG A 305 -2.36 9.48 -24.57
C ARG A 305 -2.60 10.95 -24.93
N ALA A 306 -3.12 11.71 -23.98
CA ALA A 306 -3.30 13.15 -24.10
C ALA A 306 -2.00 13.97 -23.91
N LYS A 307 -0.82 13.33 -23.79
CA LYS A 307 0.51 13.96 -23.65
C LYS A 307 0.65 14.89 -22.45
N TYR A 308 -0.01 14.57 -21.34
CA TYR A 308 0.27 15.24 -20.07
C TYR A 308 1.74 14.99 -19.67
N ARG A 309 2.28 15.89 -18.83
CA ARG A 309 3.59 15.63 -18.22
C ARG A 309 3.48 14.39 -17.36
N ILE A 310 4.52 13.56 -17.36
CA ILE A 310 4.52 12.30 -16.61
C ILE A 310 4.18 12.49 -15.11
N HIS A 311 4.61 13.57 -14.46
CA HIS A 311 4.24 13.87 -13.06
C HIS A 311 2.78 14.30 -12.85
N ASP A 312 2.11 14.78 -13.90
CA ASP A 312 0.68 15.15 -13.88
C ASP A 312 -0.21 13.96 -14.30
N CYS A 313 0.36 12.87 -14.84
CA CYS A 313 -0.38 11.69 -15.26
C CYS A 313 -0.89 10.85 -14.08
N PHE A 314 -0.19 10.84 -12.94
CA PHE A 314 -0.64 10.08 -11.78
C PHE A 314 -1.80 10.80 -11.06
N PRO A 315 -2.98 10.17 -10.89
CA PRO A 315 -4.18 10.85 -10.40
C PRO A 315 -4.19 11.11 -8.90
N LEU A 316 -3.46 10.30 -8.11
CA LEU A 316 -3.44 10.42 -6.65
C LEU A 316 -2.26 11.25 -6.14
N GLN A 317 -2.49 11.98 -5.06
CA GLN A 317 -1.43 12.62 -4.26
C GLN A 317 -0.93 11.65 -3.19
N GLY A 318 0.27 11.86 -2.62
CA GLY A 318 0.84 10.91 -1.66
C GLY A 318 -0.05 10.64 -0.44
N HIS A 319 -0.72 11.66 0.11
CA HIS A 319 -1.67 11.46 1.21
C HIS A 319 -2.89 10.60 0.82
N GLN A 320 -3.32 10.66 -0.44
CA GLN A 320 -4.43 9.85 -0.96
C GLN A 320 -4.00 8.39 -1.14
N ILE A 321 -2.73 8.15 -1.54
CA ILE A 321 -2.15 6.79 -1.55
C ILE A 321 -2.12 6.21 -0.14
N VAL A 322 -1.73 6.99 0.87
CA VAL A 322 -1.74 6.57 2.27
C VAL A 322 -3.16 6.28 2.79
N GLU A 323 -4.15 7.06 2.37
CA GLU A 323 -5.56 6.81 2.71
C GLU A 323 -6.09 5.54 2.06
N LEU A 324 -5.80 5.34 0.77
CA LEU A 324 -6.10 4.10 0.06
C LEU A 324 -5.44 2.89 0.72
N LYS A 325 -4.17 3.01 1.14
CA LYS A 325 -3.47 2.00 1.93
C LYS A 325 -4.23 1.64 3.22
N HIS A 326 -4.59 2.63 4.04
CA HIS A 326 -5.31 2.35 5.28
C HIS A 326 -6.70 1.75 5.03
N HIS A 327 -7.36 2.15 3.95
CA HIS A 327 -8.64 1.59 3.56
C HIS A 327 -8.51 0.11 3.16
N ILE A 328 -7.56 -0.22 2.27
CA ILE A 328 -7.28 -1.60 1.85
C ILE A 328 -6.89 -2.46 3.05
N MET A 329 -5.96 -1.99 3.89
CA MET A 329 -5.54 -2.71 5.10
C MET A 329 -6.73 -3.04 6.01
N HIS A 330 -7.65 -2.08 6.18
CA HIS A 330 -8.85 -2.29 7.00
C HIS A 330 -9.82 -3.30 6.36
N LEU A 331 -10.02 -3.23 5.04
CA LEU A 331 -10.87 -4.18 4.31
C LEU A 331 -10.31 -5.60 4.33
N THR A 332 -9.01 -5.76 4.12
CA THR A 332 -8.36 -7.08 4.18
C THR A 332 -8.33 -7.60 5.62
N GLU A 333 -8.17 -6.74 6.63
CA GLU A 333 -8.29 -7.15 8.05
C GLU A 333 -9.72 -7.59 8.42
N LEU A 334 -10.77 -7.00 7.83
CA LEU A 334 -12.14 -7.53 7.96
C LEU A 334 -12.30 -8.90 7.33
N TRP A 335 -11.66 -9.10 6.18
CA TRP A 335 -11.75 -10.35 5.43
C TRP A 335 -10.98 -11.50 6.08
N TYR A 336 -9.76 -11.23 6.57
CA TYR A 336 -8.87 -12.22 7.18
C TYR A 336 -8.98 -12.31 8.71
N GLY A 337 -9.58 -11.31 9.35
CA GLY A 337 -9.74 -11.22 10.80
C GLY A 337 -8.57 -10.50 11.46
N SER A 338 -8.82 -9.83 12.59
CA SER A 338 -7.80 -9.07 13.31
C SER A 338 -6.72 -9.95 13.95
N ALA A 339 -6.99 -11.25 14.13
CA ALA A 339 -5.99 -12.19 14.65
C ALA A 339 -4.87 -12.43 13.62
N ARG A 340 -5.22 -12.53 12.33
CA ARG A 340 -4.27 -12.61 11.21
C ARG A 340 -3.85 -11.23 10.70
N GLY A 341 -4.64 -10.19 10.93
CA GLY A 341 -4.36 -8.84 10.42
C GLY A 341 -4.70 -8.69 8.93
N GLY A 342 -4.58 -7.46 8.42
CA GLY A 342 -4.76 -7.15 7.01
C GLY A 342 -3.47 -7.20 6.20
N ASN A 343 -3.60 -7.13 4.89
CA ASN A 343 -2.50 -7.03 3.93
C ASN A 343 -2.75 -5.96 2.85
N LEU A 344 -1.72 -5.69 2.04
CA LEU A 344 -1.66 -4.66 1.00
C LEU A 344 -1.27 -5.22 -0.38
N SER A 345 -1.44 -6.51 -0.62
CA SER A 345 -1.03 -7.16 -1.87
C SER A 345 -1.67 -6.52 -3.10
N ILE A 346 -2.99 -6.23 -3.08
CA ILE A 346 -3.67 -5.54 -4.19
C ILE A 346 -3.18 -4.11 -4.39
N LEU A 347 -2.84 -3.40 -3.29
CA LEU A 347 -2.28 -2.05 -3.41
C LEU A 347 -0.91 -2.14 -4.09
N TYR A 348 -0.10 -3.11 -3.68
CA TYR A 348 1.22 -3.34 -4.24
C TYR A 348 1.16 -3.66 -5.74
N SER A 349 0.35 -4.64 -6.16
CA SER A 349 0.21 -5.00 -7.57
C SER A 349 -0.25 -3.82 -8.41
N TRP A 350 -1.38 -3.19 -8.03
CA TRP A 350 -1.89 -2.01 -8.71
C TRP A 350 -0.86 -0.87 -8.76
N PHE A 351 -0.16 -0.62 -7.66
CA PHE A 351 0.79 0.48 -7.59
C PHE A 351 1.98 0.27 -8.51
N VAL A 352 2.55 -0.94 -8.57
CA VAL A 352 3.65 -1.27 -9.46
C VAL A 352 3.20 -1.21 -10.93
N GLU A 353 2.05 -1.77 -11.26
CA GLU A 353 1.46 -1.69 -12.61
C GLU A 353 1.18 -0.24 -13.02
N ALA A 354 0.63 0.56 -12.11
CA ALA A 354 0.34 1.97 -12.37
C ALA A 354 1.63 2.76 -12.62
N MET A 355 2.74 2.44 -11.92
CA MET A 355 4.06 3.04 -12.18
C MET A 355 4.65 2.58 -13.52
N GLU A 356 4.43 1.33 -13.90
CA GLU A 356 4.85 0.76 -15.18
C GLU A 356 4.10 1.44 -16.33
N VAL A 357 2.76 1.50 -16.25
CA VAL A 357 1.90 2.23 -17.17
C VAL A 357 2.32 3.69 -17.25
N LEU A 358 2.58 4.35 -16.11
CA LEU A 358 3.04 5.75 -16.05
C LEU A 358 4.35 6.00 -16.80
N GLY A 359 5.17 4.97 -17.02
CA GLY A 359 6.52 5.08 -17.61
C GLY A 359 7.59 5.42 -16.57
N VAL A 360 7.36 5.08 -15.29
CA VAL A 360 8.36 5.17 -14.22
C VAL A 360 9.31 3.97 -14.26
N THR A 361 8.86 2.80 -14.68
CA THR A 361 9.76 1.72 -15.07
C THR A 361 10.36 2.00 -16.44
N ALA A 362 11.54 1.43 -16.72
CA ALA A 362 12.22 1.65 -17.99
C ALA A 362 11.59 0.88 -19.16
N TYR A 363 10.86 -0.18 -18.84
CA TYR A 363 10.14 -1.04 -19.77
C TYR A 363 9.06 -1.79 -19.01
N GLU A 364 8.15 -2.39 -19.77
CA GLU A 364 7.23 -3.37 -19.21
C GLU A 364 7.92 -4.74 -19.12
N TYR A 365 7.95 -5.36 -17.94
CA TYR A 365 8.67 -6.63 -17.75
C TYR A 365 8.07 -7.74 -18.62
N ASN A 366 6.73 -7.78 -18.73
CA ASN A 366 6.00 -8.76 -19.54
C ASN A 366 6.25 -8.62 -21.05
N LYS A 367 6.93 -7.56 -21.50
CA LYS A 367 7.34 -7.37 -22.91
C LYS A 367 8.75 -7.89 -23.20
N LEU A 368 9.50 -8.30 -22.19
CA LEU A 368 10.79 -8.94 -22.39
C LEU A 368 10.58 -10.39 -22.88
N PRO A 369 11.42 -10.90 -23.80
CA PRO A 369 11.47 -12.33 -24.08
C PRO A 369 11.83 -13.11 -22.81
N ILE A 370 10.96 -14.04 -22.44
CA ILE A 370 11.10 -14.91 -21.28
C ILE A 370 10.96 -16.36 -21.75
N GLU A 371 11.94 -17.18 -21.43
CA GLU A 371 11.99 -18.59 -21.83
C GLU A 371 12.18 -19.47 -20.59
N PRO A 372 11.19 -20.29 -20.21
CA PRO A 372 11.40 -21.29 -19.19
C PRO A 372 12.30 -22.40 -19.75
N SER A 373 13.20 -22.90 -18.91
CA SER A 373 13.92 -24.15 -19.15
C SER A 373 12.94 -25.34 -19.29
N PRO A 374 13.30 -26.41 -20.02
CA PRO A 374 12.41 -27.56 -20.24
C PRO A 374 11.97 -28.28 -18.96
N ASP A 375 12.80 -28.25 -17.92
CA ASP A 375 12.51 -28.84 -16.60
C ASP A 375 11.77 -27.86 -15.65
N GLY A 376 11.60 -26.60 -16.05
CA GLY A 376 10.92 -25.56 -15.28
C GLY A 376 11.70 -25.00 -14.09
N TRP A 377 12.96 -25.40 -13.89
CA TRP A 377 13.79 -24.96 -12.76
C TRP A 377 14.43 -23.58 -12.95
N ALA A 378 14.63 -23.19 -14.21
CA ALA A 378 15.16 -21.90 -14.59
C ALA A 378 14.19 -21.13 -15.50
N VAL A 379 14.16 -19.81 -15.32
CA VAL A 379 13.52 -18.84 -16.21
C VAL A 379 14.59 -17.91 -16.76
N VAL A 380 14.74 -17.92 -18.08
CA VAL A 380 15.71 -17.10 -18.82
C VAL A 380 15.03 -15.83 -19.30
N VAL A 381 15.53 -14.68 -18.86
CA VAL A 381 15.09 -13.35 -19.33
C VAL A 381 16.17 -12.76 -20.21
N ASP A 382 15.80 -12.31 -21.41
CA ASP A 382 16.74 -11.73 -22.38
C ASP A 382 17.32 -10.39 -21.88
N GLY A 383 18.60 -10.43 -21.49
CA GLY A 383 19.34 -9.27 -21.02
C GLY A 383 19.71 -8.28 -22.13
N ALA A 384 19.83 -8.71 -23.38
CA ALA A 384 20.10 -7.82 -24.51
C ALA A 384 18.86 -6.98 -24.85
N ALA A 385 17.67 -7.59 -24.87
CA ALA A 385 16.40 -6.89 -25.02
C ALA A 385 16.20 -5.85 -23.90
N ARG A 386 16.48 -6.24 -22.65
CA ARG A 386 16.47 -5.33 -21.50
C ARG A 386 17.44 -4.16 -21.67
N LYS A 387 18.69 -4.44 -22.05
CA LYS A 387 19.73 -3.40 -22.25
C LYS A 387 19.31 -2.40 -23.33
N LYS A 388 18.73 -2.88 -24.43
CA LYS A 388 18.18 -2.03 -25.50
C LYS A 388 17.06 -1.11 -25.00
N ALA A 389 16.16 -1.64 -24.18
CA ALA A 389 15.10 -0.85 -23.58
C ALA A 389 15.65 0.25 -22.65
N LEU A 390 16.66 -0.05 -21.83
CA LEU A 390 17.30 0.92 -20.95
C LEU A 390 17.96 2.08 -21.71
N ILE A 391 18.66 1.79 -22.81
CA ILE A 391 19.32 2.81 -23.64
C ILE A 391 18.30 3.82 -24.20
N SER A 392 17.08 3.39 -24.53
CA SER A 392 16.04 4.29 -25.02
C SER A 392 15.60 5.36 -24.01
N ARG A 393 15.91 5.16 -22.72
CA ARG A 393 15.52 6.05 -21.63
C ARG A 393 16.63 7.03 -21.21
N SER A 394 17.90 6.73 -21.50
CA SER A 394 19.02 7.57 -21.10
C SER A 394 18.97 8.93 -21.82
N GLY A 395 18.34 9.94 -21.19
CA GLY A 395 18.17 11.28 -21.77
C GLY A 395 16.91 12.03 -21.30
N SER A 396 15.90 11.30 -20.78
CA SER A 396 14.63 11.90 -20.35
C SER A 396 14.81 12.96 -19.26
N ASP A 397 15.69 12.72 -18.30
CA ASP A 397 15.93 13.63 -17.18
C ASP A 397 16.59 14.95 -17.62
N LYS A 398 17.51 14.89 -18.59
CA LYS A 398 18.14 16.10 -19.15
C LYS A 398 17.11 16.97 -19.87
N SER A 399 16.23 16.37 -20.68
CA SER A 399 15.14 17.09 -21.34
C SER A 399 14.13 17.67 -20.34
N TYR A 400 13.81 16.92 -19.27
CA TYR A 400 12.93 17.38 -18.21
C TYR A 400 13.48 18.61 -17.48
N VAL A 401 14.74 18.58 -17.05
CA VAL A 401 15.39 19.73 -16.38
C VAL A 401 15.47 20.93 -17.33
N ALA A 402 15.81 20.71 -18.61
CA ALA A 402 15.89 21.78 -19.61
C ALA A 402 14.55 22.51 -19.83
N THR A 403 13.42 21.84 -19.59
CA THR A 403 12.06 22.40 -19.73
C THR A 403 11.47 22.92 -18.40
N GLY A 404 12.33 23.15 -17.40
CA GLY A 404 11.96 23.73 -16.10
C GLY A 404 11.48 22.71 -15.07
N GLY A 405 11.86 21.44 -15.26
CA GLY A 405 11.75 20.39 -14.26
C GLY A 405 12.82 20.48 -13.17
N VAL A 406 12.55 19.85 -12.02
CA VAL A 406 13.50 19.76 -10.90
C VAL A 406 14.31 18.48 -11.03
N ALA A 407 15.64 18.59 -10.96
CA ALA A 407 16.50 17.41 -10.83
C ALA A 407 16.12 16.65 -9.56
N GLN A 408 15.73 15.38 -9.71
CA GLN A 408 15.26 14.54 -8.60
C GLN A 408 16.36 13.69 -7.97
N LYS A 409 17.56 13.65 -8.55
CA LYS A 409 18.68 12.89 -7.98
C LYS A 409 19.07 13.52 -6.63
N GLN A 410 18.80 12.81 -5.55
CA GLN A 410 19.14 13.19 -4.18
C GLN A 410 19.75 11.98 -3.48
N GLY A 411 20.67 12.22 -2.54
CA GLY A 411 21.30 11.18 -1.73
C GLY A 411 22.55 10.57 -2.32
N ARG A 412 23.05 9.56 -1.62
CA ARG A 412 24.31 8.88 -1.93
C ARG A 412 24.12 7.80 -3.00
N SER A 413 22.91 7.27 -3.11
CA SER A 413 22.52 6.25 -4.09
C SER A 413 21.39 6.74 -5.01
N ALA A 414 21.33 6.22 -6.24
CA ALA A 414 20.24 6.51 -7.17
C ALA A 414 18.86 6.10 -6.64
N ILE A 415 18.80 5.24 -5.63
CA ILE A 415 17.54 4.76 -5.05
C ILE A 415 16.99 5.66 -3.95
N ASP A 416 17.79 6.60 -3.41
CA ASP A 416 17.41 7.53 -2.32
C ASP A 416 16.28 8.51 -2.71
N ASN A 417 15.83 8.46 -3.97
CA ASN A 417 14.73 9.26 -4.52
C ASN A 417 13.35 9.05 -3.83
N THR A 418 13.23 8.30 -2.73
CA THR A 418 12.04 8.34 -1.85
C THR A 418 12.06 9.57 -0.93
N VAL A 419 13.23 10.16 -0.72
CA VAL A 419 13.37 11.46 -0.10
C VAL A 419 13.23 12.53 -1.18
N LEU A 420 12.35 13.49 -0.95
CA LEU A 420 12.18 14.62 -1.85
C LEU A 420 13.09 15.76 -1.46
N ARG A 421 13.58 16.48 -2.47
CA ARG A 421 14.31 17.71 -2.24
C ARG A 421 13.31 18.80 -1.89
N ASN A 422 13.28 19.23 -0.63
CA ASN A 422 12.42 20.33 -0.19
C ASN A 422 13.17 21.58 0.26
N VAL A 423 14.48 21.52 0.44
CA VAL A 423 15.32 22.66 0.83
C VAL A 423 15.98 23.23 -0.42
N PHE A 424 15.74 24.51 -0.67
CA PHE A 424 16.15 25.19 -1.90
C PHE A 424 16.80 26.54 -1.61
N PHE A 425 17.63 26.97 -2.56
CA PHE A 425 17.95 28.39 -2.66
C PHE A 425 16.68 29.19 -3.05
N PRO A 426 16.57 30.48 -2.66
CA PRO A 426 15.39 31.28 -2.97
C PRO A 426 15.08 31.38 -4.47
N TRP A 427 16.13 31.45 -5.30
CA TRP A 427 15.98 31.50 -6.75
C TRP A 427 15.46 30.17 -7.32
N GLU A 428 15.96 29.02 -6.85
CA GLU A 428 15.46 27.71 -7.26
C GLU A 428 14.00 27.50 -6.87
N ALA A 429 13.64 27.87 -5.63
CA ALA A 429 12.26 27.77 -5.16
C ALA A 429 11.32 28.67 -5.96
N ARG A 430 11.78 29.85 -6.36
CA ARG A 430 11.02 30.77 -7.23
C ARG A 430 10.78 30.15 -8.61
N ASP A 431 11.84 29.64 -9.25
CA ASP A 431 11.75 28.97 -10.56
C ASP A 431 10.83 27.76 -10.49
N LEU A 432 10.86 27.03 -9.39
CA LEU A 432 9.99 25.90 -9.14
C LEU A 432 8.52 26.31 -8.94
N LEU A 433 8.25 27.15 -7.95
CA LEU A 433 6.88 27.47 -7.51
C LEU A 433 6.21 28.46 -8.45
N VAL A 434 6.85 29.62 -8.66
CA VAL A 434 6.30 30.69 -9.49
C VAL A 434 6.40 30.30 -10.95
N GLY A 435 7.51 29.69 -11.38
CA GLY A 435 7.64 29.18 -12.74
C GLY A 435 6.57 28.14 -13.09
N ARG A 436 6.19 27.24 -12.16
CA ARG A 436 5.06 26.32 -12.37
C ARG A 436 3.74 27.06 -12.54
N LEU A 437 3.45 28.05 -11.70
CA LEU A 437 2.22 28.84 -11.78
C LEU A 437 2.14 29.62 -13.10
N LEU A 438 3.25 30.25 -13.50
CA LEU A 438 3.37 30.95 -14.78
C LEU A 438 3.16 29.99 -15.96
N ARG A 439 3.79 28.81 -15.96
CA ARG A 439 3.56 27.80 -17.00
C ARG A 439 2.09 27.38 -17.08
N LYS A 440 1.42 27.18 -15.93
CA LYS A 440 -0.01 26.85 -15.88
C LYS A 440 -0.88 27.99 -16.40
N TYR A 441 -0.56 29.23 -16.03
CA TYR A 441 -1.26 30.42 -16.50
C TYR A 441 -1.09 30.60 -18.02
N LEU A 442 0.15 30.52 -18.53
CA LEU A 442 0.44 30.58 -19.95
C LEU A 442 -0.27 29.45 -20.71
N SER A 443 -0.27 28.23 -20.19
CA SER A 443 -1.02 27.11 -20.79
C SER A 443 -2.54 27.39 -20.88
N ARG A 444 -3.12 28.06 -19.89
CA ARG A 444 -4.54 28.50 -19.93
C ARG A 444 -4.78 29.59 -20.97
N LEU A 445 -3.84 30.50 -21.18
CA LEU A 445 -3.95 31.48 -22.27
C LEU A 445 -3.89 30.81 -23.65
N LEU A 446 -3.01 29.81 -23.82
CA LEU A 446 -2.93 29.02 -25.04
C LEU A 446 -4.22 28.23 -25.29
N SER A 447 -4.77 27.60 -24.25
CA SER A 447 -6.09 26.96 -24.21
C SER A 447 -7.21 27.90 -24.65
N LEU A 448 -7.29 29.10 -24.08
CA LEU A 448 -8.28 30.11 -24.47
C LEU A 448 -8.14 30.52 -25.94
N ARG A 449 -6.92 30.69 -26.44
CA ARG A 449 -6.67 30.96 -27.87
C ARG A 449 -7.14 29.79 -28.74
N GLN A 450 -6.89 28.55 -28.35
CA GLN A 450 -7.43 27.38 -29.05
C GLN A 450 -8.96 27.32 -29.02
N ARG A 451 -9.61 27.72 -27.92
CA ARG A 451 -11.08 27.83 -27.90
C ARG A 451 -11.60 28.87 -28.90
N CYS A 452 -10.90 29.99 -29.07
CA CYS A 452 -11.24 30.95 -30.11
C CYS A 452 -11.13 30.34 -31.52
N ILE A 453 -10.07 29.57 -31.78
CA ILE A 453 -9.89 28.82 -33.04
C ILE A 453 -11.05 27.83 -33.22
N LEU A 454 -11.33 27.00 -32.21
CA LEU A 454 -12.40 26.01 -32.21
C LEU A 454 -13.78 26.62 -32.43
N ARG A 455 -14.06 27.80 -31.86
CA ARG A 455 -15.33 28.51 -32.10
C ARG A 455 -15.51 28.94 -33.56
N ARG A 456 -14.43 29.42 -34.21
CA ARG A 456 -14.49 29.77 -35.64
C ARG A 456 -14.72 28.52 -36.50
N LEU A 457 -14.02 27.43 -36.19
CA LEU A 457 -14.23 26.14 -36.85
C LEU A 457 -15.65 25.61 -36.63
N ALA A 458 -16.19 25.75 -35.41
CA ALA A 458 -17.56 25.34 -35.08
C ALA A 458 -18.60 26.10 -35.90
N GLN A 459 -18.42 27.42 -36.03
CA GLN A 459 -19.29 28.28 -36.84
C GLN A 459 -19.23 27.90 -38.32
N HIS A 460 -18.03 27.66 -38.84
CA HIS A 460 -17.81 27.34 -40.25
C HIS A 460 -18.34 25.95 -40.63
N PHE A 461 -18.01 24.91 -39.85
CA PHE A 461 -18.45 23.53 -40.13
C PHE A 461 -19.85 23.21 -39.62
N GLN A 462 -20.46 24.07 -38.81
CA GLN A 462 -21.72 23.79 -38.10
C GLN A 462 -21.65 22.50 -37.25
N LEU A 463 -20.49 22.26 -36.64
CA LEU A 463 -20.19 21.10 -35.79
C LEU A 463 -19.73 21.56 -34.41
N ASP A 464 -20.10 20.85 -33.34
CA ASP A 464 -19.60 21.12 -31.98
C ASP A 464 -18.18 20.57 -31.79
N VAL A 465 -17.23 21.16 -32.52
CA VAL A 465 -15.81 20.80 -32.44
C VAL A 465 -15.20 21.12 -31.07
N LEU A 466 -15.84 21.97 -30.26
CA LEU A 466 -15.40 22.24 -28.90
C LEU A 466 -15.62 21.02 -28.01
N ARG A 467 -16.81 20.41 -28.06
CA ARG A 467 -17.07 19.13 -27.38
C ARG A 467 -16.15 18.03 -27.90
N LEU A 468 -15.91 18.00 -29.22
CA LEU A 468 -14.99 17.01 -29.81
C LEU A 468 -13.55 17.16 -29.27
N ALA A 469 -13.10 18.39 -29.00
CA ALA A 469 -11.78 18.70 -28.45
C ALA A 469 -11.64 18.46 -26.94
N GLN A 470 -12.76 18.33 -26.22
CA GLN A 470 -12.80 18.15 -24.77
C GLN A 470 -13.03 16.69 -24.36
N ASP A 471 -13.72 15.89 -25.19
CA ASP A 471 -13.89 14.47 -24.96
C ASP A 471 -12.75 13.67 -25.63
N SER A 472 -11.98 12.98 -24.82
CA SER A 472 -10.87 12.15 -25.29
C SER A 472 -11.26 11.06 -26.30
N ARG A 473 -12.53 10.62 -26.30
CA ARG A 473 -13.06 9.62 -27.24
C ARG A 473 -13.21 10.19 -28.66
N THR A 474 -13.32 11.51 -28.78
CA THR A 474 -13.61 12.21 -30.03
C THR A 474 -12.42 12.97 -30.61
N HIS A 475 -11.26 12.97 -29.93
CA HIS A 475 -10.06 13.64 -30.44
C HIS A 475 -9.69 13.14 -31.85
N ASN A 476 -9.84 11.84 -32.14
CA ASN A 476 -9.57 11.29 -33.48
C ASN A 476 -10.48 11.90 -34.55
N THR A 477 -11.77 12.03 -34.25
CA THR A 477 -12.74 12.67 -35.14
C THR A 477 -12.34 14.11 -35.43
N LEU A 478 -11.96 14.88 -34.41
CA LEU A 478 -11.50 16.25 -34.62
C LEU A 478 -10.22 16.30 -35.46
N ARG A 479 -9.25 15.40 -35.24
CA ARG A 479 -8.04 15.32 -36.08
C ARG A 479 -8.38 15.07 -37.55
N SER A 480 -9.30 14.14 -37.82
CA SER A 480 -9.75 13.84 -39.18
C SER A 480 -10.42 15.04 -39.85
N VAL A 481 -11.31 15.75 -39.12
CA VAL A 481 -11.95 16.98 -39.61
C VAL A 481 -10.88 18.02 -39.98
N LEU A 482 -9.95 18.31 -39.06
CA LEU A 482 -8.91 19.32 -39.29
C LEU A 482 -7.84 18.90 -40.31
N ALA A 483 -7.65 17.61 -40.54
CA ALA A 483 -6.77 17.09 -41.58
C ALA A 483 -7.39 17.23 -42.96
N ALA A 484 -8.72 17.08 -43.08
CA ALA A 484 -9.46 17.24 -44.31
C ALA A 484 -9.62 18.71 -44.74
N THR A 485 -9.53 19.67 -43.80
CA THR A 485 -9.58 21.10 -44.10
C THR A 485 -8.31 21.57 -44.84
N PRO A 486 -8.43 22.07 -46.09
CA PRO A 486 -7.31 22.63 -46.84
C PRO A 486 -6.86 23.99 -46.29
N LYS A 487 -5.68 24.46 -46.70
CA LYS A 487 -5.08 25.69 -46.15
C LYS A 487 -5.91 26.93 -46.45
N GLU A 488 -6.44 26.98 -47.67
CA GLU A 488 -7.27 28.06 -48.19
C GLU A 488 -8.55 28.23 -47.35
N GLU A 489 -9.11 27.13 -46.84
CA GLU A 489 -10.30 27.17 -45.98
C GLU A 489 -9.96 27.70 -44.57
N PHE A 490 -8.79 27.38 -44.02
CA PHE A 490 -8.31 28.01 -42.78
C PHE A 490 -8.10 29.52 -42.96
N GLU A 491 -7.50 29.93 -44.07
CA GLU A 491 -7.29 31.35 -44.39
C GLU A 491 -8.63 32.09 -44.55
N ALA A 492 -9.63 31.45 -45.18
CA ALA A 492 -10.99 31.99 -45.30
C ALA A 492 -11.67 32.19 -43.93
N MET A 493 -11.34 31.38 -42.92
CA MET A 493 -11.78 31.56 -41.52
C MET A 493 -10.94 32.61 -40.74
N GLY A 494 -9.99 33.26 -41.40
CA GLY A 494 -9.03 34.18 -40.77
C GLY A 494 -8.10 33.48 -39.78
N LEU A 495 -7.83 32.19 -40.00
CA LEU A 495 -6.89 31.39 -39.22
C LEU A 495 -5.62 31.21 -40.04
N ASP A 496 -4.47 31.54 -39.44
CA ASP A 496 -3.17 31.28 -40.05
C ASP A 496 -2.89 29.76 -40.00
N PRO A 497 -2.75 29.06 -41.15
CA PRO A 497 -2.44 27.64 -41.17
C PRO A 497 -1.11 27.31 -40.50
N THR A 498 -0.21 28.28 -40.33
CA THR A 498 1.09 28.11 -39.68
C THR A 498 1.07 28.41 -38.17
N ASP A 499 -0.07 28.84 -37.61
CA ASP A 499 -0.21 29.08 -36.16
C ASP A 499 0.15 27.79 -35.38
N PRO A 500 1.18 27.84 -34.51
CA PRO A 500 1.61 26.67 -33.73
C PRO A 500 0.47 26.03 -32.91
N LEU A 501 -0.51 26.81 -32.45
CA LEU A 501 -1.64 26.30 -31.68
C LEU A 501 -2.69 25.61 -32.54
N LEU A 502 -2.87 26.07 -33.78
CA LEU A 502 -3.69 25.36 -34.76
C LEU A 502 -2.99 24.05 -35.15
N GLN A 503 -1.70 24.10 -35.47
CA GLN A 503 -0.91 22.90 -35.80
C GLN A 503 -0.90 21.88 -34.66
N LEU A 504 -0.78 22.34 -33.42
CA LEU A 504 -0.89 21.50 -32.24
C LEU A 504 -2.28 20.84 -32.16
N LEU A 505 -3.35 21.62 -32.37
CA LEU A 505 -4.74 21.12 -32.37
C LEU A 505 -4.99 20.12 -33.51
N ARG A 506 -4.43 20.33 -34.71
CA ARG A 506 -4.48 19.39 -35.84
C ARG A 506 -3.81 18.06 -35.49
N ARG A 507 -2.67 18.12 -34.82
CA ARG A 507 -1.90 16.93 -34.41
C ARG A 507 -2.54 16.18 -33.26
N SER A 508 -3.07 16.89 -32.26
CA SER A 508 -3.58 16.30 -31.01
C SER A 508 -5.07 15.96 -31.06
N GLY A 509 -5.87 16.75 -31.79
CA GLY A 509 -7.34 16.72 -31.71
C GLY A 509 -7.88 17.15 -30.36
N ALA A 510 -7.07 17.81 -29.54
CA ALA A 510 -7.36 18.09 -28.14
C ALA A 510 -6.99 19.53 -27.80
N GLU A 511 -7.82 20.15 -26.98
CA GLU A 511 -7.47 21.40 -26.32
C GLU A 511 -6.26 21.21 -25.38
N VAL A 512 -5.36 22.20 -25.36
CA VAL A 512 -4.26 22.26 -24.39
C VAL A 512 -4.84 22.43 -22.98
N ALA A 513 -4.82 21.38 -22.19
CA ALA A 513 -5.11 21.36 -20.77
C ALA A 513 -3.87 21.66 -19.90
N GLY A 514 -2.66 21.45 -20.40
CA GLY A 514 -1.43 21.63 -19.63
C GLY A 514 -0.14 21.74 -20.45
N PHE A 515 0.91 22.26 -19.79
CA PHE A 515 2.20 22.58 -20.42
C PHE A 515 2.86 21.36 -21.10
N GLY A 516 2.68 20.15 -20.56
CA GLY A 516 3.29 18.94 -21.13
C GLY A 516 2.82 18.59 -22.54
N GLN A 517 1.66 19.12 -22.95
CA GLN A 517 1.07 18.85 -24.25
C GLN A 517 1.68 19.71 -25.36
N LEU A 518 2.43 20.74 -25.00
CA LEU A 518 3.21 21.55 -25.94
C LEU A 518 4.40 20.72 -26.43
N ASP A 519 4.87 20.94 -27.67
CA ASP A 519 6.13 20.33 -28.10
C ASP A 519 7.34 20.94 -27.38
N GLU A 520 8.49 20.27 -27.44
CA GLU A 520 9.69 20.70 -26.70
C GLU A 520 10.11 22.13 -27.03
N THR A 521 9.97 22.56 -28.29
CA THR A 521 10.32 23.92 -28.71
C THR A 521 9.40 24.95 -28.07
N MET A 522 8.08 24.74 -28.13
CA MET A 522 7.11 25.58 -27.44
C MET A 522 7.32 25.57 -25.92
N GLN A 523 7.60 24.41 -25.33
CA GLN A 523 7.92 24.31 -23.90
C GLN A 523 9.13 25.15 -23.53
N ARG A 524 10.25 25.05 -24.29
CA ARG A 524 11.44 25.86 -24.06
C ARG A 524 11.15 27.34 -24.21
N ASN A 525 10.42 27.76 -25.25
CA ASN A 525 10.08 29.16 -25.48
C ASN A 525 9.20 29.73 -24.36
N VAL A 526 8.15 29.00 -23.94
CA VAL A 526 7.30 29.40 -22.81
C VAL A 526 8.11 29.44 -21.51
N TRP A 527 9.07 28.52 -21.34
CA TRP A 527 9.92 28.49 -20.16
C TRP A 527 10.93 29.65 -20.14
N GLU A 528 11.60 29.96 -21.24
CA GLU A 528 12.49 31.11 -21.35
C GLU A 528 11.73 32.43 -21.14
N ALA A 529 10.53 32.57 -21.72
CA ALA A 529 9.68 33.72 -21.45
C ALA A 529 9.31 33.83 -19.96
N ALA A 530 8.96 32.70 -19.32
CA ALA A 530 8.71 32.68 -17.88
C ALA A 530 9.97 33.05 -17.07
N LYS A 531 11.17 32.57 -17.45
CA LYS A 531 12.42 32.94 -16.80
C LYS A 531 12.72 34.42 -16.94
N THR A 532 12.55 35.00 -18.12
CA THR A 532 12.75 36.44 -18.35
C THR A 532 11.86 37.25 -17.42
N LEU A 533 10.55 36.93 -17.36
CA LEU A 533 9.61 37.57 -16.43
C LEU A 533 10.03 37.37 -14.96
N LEU A 534 10.49 36.18 -14.59
CA LEU A 534 10.96 35.90 -13.23
C LEU A 534 12.22 36.71 -12.87
N ARG A 535 13.14 36.91 -13.83
CA ARG A 535 14.38 37.70 -13.65
C ARG A 535 14.08 39.19 -13.53
N GLU A 536 13.24 39.73 -14.40
CA GLU A 536 12.86 41.16 -14.41
C GLU A 536 12.13 41.57 -13.12
N THR A 537 11.35 40.65 -12.54
CA THR A 537 10.60 40.90 -11.30
C THR A 537 11.35 40.46 -10.04
N ALA A 538 12.61 40.06 -10.14
CA ALA A 538 13.39 39.61 -8.98
C ALA A 538 14.19 40.77 -8.36
N PRO A 539 14.19 40.91 -7.02
CA PRO A 539 15.28 41.64 -6.36
C PRO A 539 16.60 40.97 -6.74
N ALA A 540 17.71 41.72 -6.79
CA ALA A 540 19.04 41.17 -7.08
C ALA A 540 19.28 39.93 -6.21
N LEU A 541 19.11 38.75 -6.80
CA LEU A 541 19.19 37.48 -6.09
C LEU A 541 20.65 37.31 -5.67
N ALA A 542 20.87 36.81 -4.46
CA ALA A 542 22.19 36.35 -4.08
C ALA A 542 22.68 35.38 -5.15
N LYS A 543 23.83 35.68 -5.77
CA LYS A 543 24.48 34.80 -6.73
C LYS A 543 24.66 33.42 -6.09
N GLU A 544 24.70 32.40 -6.93
CA GLU A 544 25.11 31.06 -6.51
C GLU A 544 26.41 31.19 -5.72
N PRO A 545 26.47 30.67 -4.47
CA PRO A 545 27.70 30.72 -3.70
C PRO A 545 28.78 29.99 -4.49
N GLU A 546 29.96 30.59 -4.66
CA GLU A 546 31.09 29.91 -5.30
C GLU A 546 31.45 28.64 -4.52
N ASP A 547 31.86 27.59 -5.24
CA ASP A 547 32.34 26.35 -4.62
C ASP A 547 33.51 26.66 -3.67
N GLY A 548 33.37 26.27 -2.41
CA GLY A 548 34.32 26.60 -1.33
C GLY A 548 33.96 27.85 -0.51
N SER A 549 32.81 28.49 -0.76
CA SER A 549 32.35 29.64 0.05
C SER A 549 32.07 29.26 1.52
N LEU A 550 32.36 30.21 2.42
CA LEU A 550 32.01 30.14 3.85
C LEU A 550 30.51 30.33 4.11
N ASP A 551 29.66 30.38 3.07
CA ASP A 551 28.22 30.56 3.23
C ASP A 551 27.59 29.31 3.86
N VAL A 552 27.30 29.39 5.15
CA VAL A 552 26.70 28.31 5.92
C VAL A 552 25.35 27.87 5.35
N PHE A 553 24.57 28.77 4.72
CA PHE A 553 23.28 28.41 4.14
C PHE A 553 23.43 27.63 2.82
N GLY A 554 24.36 28.05 1.96
CA GLY A 554 24.71 27.30 0.75
C GLY A 554 25.21 25.89 1.06
N ARG A 555 26.14 25.76 2.04
CA ARG A 555 26.62 24.46 2.52
C ARG A 555 25.49 23.61 3.10
N PHE A 556 24.57 24.20 3.86
CA PHE A 556 23.41 23.51 4.40
C PHE A 556 22.45 22.98 3.32
N ILE A 557 22.19 23.79 2.28
CA ILE A 557 21.35 23.38 1.15
C ILE A 557 21.99 22.20 0.41
N ASN A 558 23.30 22.26 0.14
CA ASN A 558 24.02 21.18 -0.53
C ASN A 558 24.07 19.91 0.35
N TRP A 559 24.36 20.05 1.64
CA TRP A 559 24.31 18.93 2.59
C TRP A 559 22.94 18.25 2.61
N SER A 560 21.86 19.01 2.62
CA SER A 560 20.50 18.46 2.61
C SER A 560 20.18 17.66 1.33
N ARG A 561 20.91 17.93 0.23
CA ARG A 561 20.79 17.17 -1.03
C ARG A 561 21.64 15.91 -1.01
N ASP A 562 22.87 15.99 -0.52
CA ASP A 562 23.83 14.89 -0.59
C ASP A 562 23.62 13.87 0.54
N TYR A 563 23.13 14.34 1.69
CA TYR A 563 22.93 13.58 2.93
C TYR A 563 21.51 13.73 3.48
N PRO A 564 20.48 13.35 2.69
CA PRO A 564 19.10 13.40 3.15
C PRO A 564 18.93 12.59 4.45
N GLY A 565 18.27 13.18 5.43
CA GLY A 565 17.95 12.50 6.69
C GLY A 565 19.02 12.62 7.77
N GLU A 566 20.15 13.27 7.46
CA GLU A 566 21.25 13.48 8.41
C GLU A 566 21.32 14.92 8.90
N PHE A 567 21.65 15.11 10.18
CA PHE A 567 21.89 16.44 10.71
C PHE A 567 23.05 17.10 9.96
N PHE A 568 22.95 18.42 9.77
CA PHE A 568 23.93 19.22 9.06
C PHE A 568 25.28 19.13 9.79
N GLU A 569 26.32 18.68 9.08
CA GLU A 569 27.66 18.45 9.64
C GLU A 569 27.61 17.53 10.89
N HIS A 570 26.62 16.64 10.96
CA HIS A 570 26.33 15.75 12.09
C HIS A 570 25.99 16.45 13.42
N ASP A 571 25.72 17.76 13.41
CA ASP A 571 25.32 18.53 14.59
C ASP A 571 23.83 18.92 14.52
N LYS A 572 23.05 18.38 15.45
CA LYS A 572 21.61 18.66 15.57
C LYS A 572 21.33 20.13 15.90
N ALA A 573 22.09 20.73 16.82
CA ALA A 573 21.88 22.11 17.23
C ALA A 573 22.22 23.07 16.09
N GLN A 574 23.32 22.81 15.39
CA GLN A 574 23.71 23.55 14.19
C GLN A 574 22.68 23.39 13.07
N HIS A 575 22.21 22.16 12.80
CA HIS A 575 21.17 21.90 11.81
C HIS A 575 19.91 22.75 12.08
N VAL A 576 19.39 22.68 13.30
CA VAL A 576 18.19 23.44 13.69
C VAL A 576 18.43 24.94 13.57
N THR A 577 19.58 25.43 14.03
CA THR A 577 19.94 26.85 14.01
C THR A 577 20.03 27.37 12.58
N VAL A 578 20.79 26.70 11.70
CA VAL A 578 21.00 27.11 10.31
C VAL A 578 19.70 27.01 9.52
N PHE A 579 18.91 25.94 9.72
CA PHE A 579 17.61 25.78 9.06
C PHE A 579 16.65 26.93 9.42
N ILE A 580 16.46 27.18 10.71
CA ILE A 580 15.55 28.22 11.20
C ILE A 580 16.06 29.63 10.81
N ALA A 581 17.33 29.93 11.05
CA ALA A 581 17.93 31.22 10.69
C ALA A 581 17.89 31.45 9.18
N GLY A 582 18.11 30.41 8.37
CA GLY A 582 18.04 30.46 6.92
C GLY A 582 16.62 30.76 6.42
N MET A 583 15.60 30.16 7.02
CA MET A 583 14.20 30.49 6.70
C MET A 583 13.85 31.93 7.11
N PHE A 584 14.22 32.37 8.31
CA PHE A 584 13.93 33.74 8.78
C PHE A 584 14.65 34.81 7.97
N SER A 585 15.90 34.57 7.60
CA SER A 585 16.70 35.45 6.75
C SER A 585 16.38 35.34 5.25
N ARG A 586 15.44 34.45 4.88
CA ARG A 586 15.05 34.15 3.48
C ARG A 586 16.23 33.69 2.61
N ARG A 587 17.27 33.12 3.21
CA ARG A 587 18.41 32.48 2.53
C ARG A 587 18.13 31.03 2.17
N ILE A 588 17.20 30.39 2.88
CA ILE A 588 16.69 29.05 2.61
C ILE A 588 15.19 29.15 2.36
N VAL A 589 14.70 28.44 1.34
CA VAL A 589 13.27 28.25 1.13
C VAL A 589 12.95 26.76 1.26
N VAL A 590 11.98 26.46 2.12
CA VAL A 590 11.47 25.10 2.30
C VAL A 590 10.15 24.96 1.57
N VAL A 591 10.11 24.08 0.58
CA VAL A 591 8.90 23.75 -0.17
C VAL A 591 8.21 22.57 0.49
N LYS A 592 6.95 22.73 0.88
CA LYS A 592 6.16 21.64 1.48
C LYS A 592 6.29 20.33 0.69
N ARG A 593 6.55 19.22 1.38
CA ARG A 593 6.64 17.87 0.81
C ARG A 593 5.43 17.55 -0.07
N SER A 594 4.22 17.87 0.37
CA SER A 594 3.00 17.65 -0.40
C SER A 594 2.96 18.40 -1.74
N HIS A 595 3.64 19.54 -1.84
CA HIS A 595 3.83 20.25 -3.11
C HIS A 595 4.91 19.61 -3.96
N MET A 596 6.01 19.15 -3.35
CA MET A 596 7.10 18.46 -4.04
C MET A 596 6.63 17.18 -4.71
N GLU A 597 5.83 16.35 -4.03
CA GLU A 597 5.29 15.12 -4.61
C GLU A 597 4.51 15.40 -5.90
N ARG A 598 3.76 16.49 -5.98
CA ARG A 598 3.03 16.90 -7.20
C ARG A 598 3.94 17.34 -8.35
N MET A 599 5.25 17.42 -8.14
CA MET A 599 6.26 17.87 -9.11
C MET A 599 7.28 16.78 -9.42
N THR A 600 7.25 15.67 -8.69
CA THR A 600 8.18 14.55 -8.83
C THR A 600 7.50 13.29 -9.34
N LEU A 601 8.31 12.32 -9.76
CA LEU A 601 7.88 10.96 -10.10
C LEU A 601 8.04 9.99 -8.93
N ALA A 602 8.75 10.42 -7.88
CA ALA A 602 8.85 9.73 -6.62
C ALA A 602 7.45 9.52 -6.02
N ARG A 603 6.95 8.30 -6.17
CA ARG A 603 5.72 7.80 -5.56
C ARG A 603 6.08 6.56 -4.77
N TYR A 604 5.50 6.46 -3.59
CA TYR A 604 5.63 5.29 -2.73
C TYR A 604 4.46 5.27 -1.75
N PHE A 605 4.28 4.13 -1.09
CA PHE A 605 3.45 4.04 0.10
C PHE A 605 4.28 3.53 1.29
N PRO A 606 4.10 4.11 2.49
CA PRO A 606 4.85 3.69 3.66
C PRO A 606 4.18 2.48 4.33
N LEU A 607 4.97 1.50 4.75
CA LEU A 607 4.64 0.45 5.69
C LEU A 607 5.22 0.84 7.05
N SER A 608 4.43 0.76 8.10
CA SER A 608 4.86 1.17 9.44
C SER A 608 4.85 -0.06 10.33
N TRP A 609 5.96 -0.32 11.00
CA TRP A 609 6.11 -1.48 11.87
C TRP A 609 6.96 -1.12 13.09
N LYS A 610 6.98 -1.99 14.09
CA LYS A 610 7.76 -1.78 15.32
C LYS A 610 8.80 -2.89 15.41
N ARG A 611 10.07 -2.49 15.46
CA ARG A 611 11.18 -3.41 15.63
C ARG A 611 11.08 -4.11 16.98
N GLN A 612 11.14 -5.42 16.98
CA GLN A 612 11.08 -6.27 18.16
C GLN A 612 12.49 -6.62 18.64
N GLN A 613 13.41 -6.90 17.72
CA GLN A 613 14.79 -7.27 18.03
C GLN A 613 15.77 -6.19 17.55
N PRO A 614 16.85 -5.88 18.29
CA PRO A 614 17.86 -4.96 17.79
C PRO A 614 18.45 -5.45 16.46
N LEU A 615 18.66 -4.53 15.51
CA LEU A 615 19.41 -4.82 14.28
C LEU A 615 20.89 -4.78 14.60
N TRP A 616 21.60 -5.87 14.34
CA TRP A 616 23.03 -6.00 14.61
C TRP A 616 23.84 -5.99 13.32
N GLY A 617 24.86 -5.14 13.31
CA GLY A 617 25.97 -5.16 12.35
C GLY A 617 27.14 -5.97 12.91
N SER A 618 28.01 -6.40 12.01
CA SER A 618 29.29 -7.02 12.37
C SER A 618 30.39 -6.31 11.59
N ALA A 619 31.56 -6.17 12.20
CA ALA A 619 32.79 -5.69 11.60
C ALA A 619 33.97 -6.53 12.12
N SER A 620 35.18 -6.30 11.59
CA SER A 620 36.41 -6.92 12.10
C SER A 620 36.67 -6.61 13.57
N THR A 621 36.17 -5.48 14.07
CA THR A 621 36.26 -5.04 15.47
C THR A 621 35.21 -5.64 16.40
N GLY A 622 34.26 -6.42 15.87
CA GLY A 622 33.19 -7.06 16.62
C GLY A 622 31.78 -6.70 16.15
N LYS A 623 30.78 -7.12 16.92
CA LYS A 623 29.36 -6.81 16.68
C LYS A 623 29.00 -5.43 17.25
N PHE A 624 28.14 -4.70 16.54
CA PHE A 624 27.64 -3.40 16.98
C PHE A 624 26.14 -3.28 16.68
N GLN A 625 25.44 -2.50 17.50
CA GLN A 625 24.00 -2.31 17.34
C GLN A 625 23.74 -1.18 16.33
N VAL A 626 23.04 -1.49 15.24
CA VAL A 626 22.63 -0.51 14.22
C VAL A 626 21.32 0.15 14.62
N ARG A 627 20.35 -0.65 15.08
CA ARG A 627 19.02 -0.18 15.52
C ARG A 627 18.63 -0.84 16.84
N PRO A 628 18.13 -0.09 17.84
CA PRO A 628 17.61 -0.70 19.06
C PRO A 628 16.25 -1.38 18.82
N GLY A 629 15.93 -2.38 19.63
CA GLY A 629 14.57 -2.92 19.71
C GLY A 629 13.59 -1.86 20.24
N GLY A 630 12.31 -1.98 19.88
CA GLY A 630 11.23 -1.11 20.32
C GLY A 630 11.00 0.15 19.47
N VAL A 631 11.91 0.48 18.54
CA VAL A 631 11.76 1.64 17.66
C VAL A 631 10.66 1.43 16.62
N LYS A 632 10.00 2.52 16.23
CA LYS A 632 9.04 2.52 15.11
C LYS A 632 9.83 2.71 13.82
N GLU A 633 9.72 1.73 12.93
CA GLU A 633 10.37 1.72 11.62
C GLU A 633 9.36 2.09 10.53
N GLY A 634 9.89 2.59 9.42
CA GLY A 634 9.14 2.86 8.21
C GLY A 634 9.84 2.25 7.00
N SER A 635 9.06 1.55 6.19
CA SER A 635 9.47 0.91 4.93
C SER A 635 8.74 1.59 3.77
N HIS A 636 9.44 2.22 2.83
CA HIS A 636 8.85 2.96 1.71
C HIS A 636 8.87 2.12 0.45
N VAL A 637 7.69 1.58 0.09
CA VAL A 637 7.51 0.70 -1.06
C VAL A 637 7.33 1.52 -2.34
N ARG A 638 8.16 1.25 -3.35
CA ARG A 638 8.11 1.87 -4.68
C ARG A 638 8.30 0.85 -5.78
N ALA A 639 7.92 1.20 -7.02
CA ALA A 639 8.29 0.41 -8.19
C ALA A 639 9.80 0.47 -8.41
N ASN A 640 10.39 -0.66 -8.84
CA ASN A 640 11.78 -0.68 -9.28
C ASN A 640 11.85 -0.08 -10.69
N GLU A 641 12.78 0.85 -10.89
CA GLU A 641 12.95 1.51 -12.20
C GLU A 641 13.35 0.51 -13.30
N CYS A 642 14.09 -0.54 -12.93
CA CYS A 642 14.63 -1.53 -13.87
C CYS A 642 14.15 -2.94 -13.47
N PRO A 643 12.85 -3.25 -13.65
CA PRO A 643 12.26 -4.49 -13.17
C PRO A 643 12.93 -5.72 -13.80
N TYR A 644 13.31 -6.70 -12.99
CA TYR A 644 13.86 -7.97 -13.48
C TYR A 644 13.02 -9.16 -13.01
N ALA A 645 11.80 -8.93 -12.54
CA ALA A 645 10.80 -9.93 -12.23
C ALA A 645 9.41 -9.32 -12.46
N ALA A 646 8.37 -10.15 -12.49
CA ALA A 646 6.99 -9.69 -12.56
C ALA A 646 6.63 -8.88 -11.30
N LEU A 647 5.93 -7.76 -11.50
CA LEU A 647 5.58 -6.80 -10.45
C LEU A 647 6.78 -6.44 -9.55
N HIS A 648 7.94 -6.15 -10.14
CA HIS A 648 9.16 -5.92 -9.37
C HIS A 648 9.20 -4.51 -8.74
N GLY A 649 9.09 -4.48 -7.41
CA GLY A 649 9.21 -3.32 -6.55
C GLY A 649 10.45 -3.37 -5.66
N MET A 650 10.62 -2.32 -4.85
CA MET A 650 11.63 -2.24 -3.81
C MET A 650 11.04 -1.55 -2.58
N SER A 651 11.49 -1.94 -1.38
CA SER A 651 11.18 -1.22 -0.14
C SER A 651 12.43 -0.67 0.53
N LEU A 652 12.43 0.64 0.77
CA LEU A 652 13.56 1.38 1.36
C LEU A 652 13.30 1.69 2.83
N SER A 653 14.34 1.91 3.64
CA SER A 653 14.14 2.49 4.96
C SER A 653 13.61 3.92 4.86
N ALA A 654 12.98 4.44 5.92
CA ALA A 654 12.37 5.77 5.94
C ALA A 654 13.35 6.95 5.82
N GLY A 655 14.66 6.70 5.72
CA GLY A 655 15.67 7.73 5.47
C GLY A 655 15.82 8.75 6.62
N GLY A 656 15.47 8.37 7.86
CA GLY A 656 15.59 9.20 9.06
C GLY A 656 14.63 10.39 9.22
N PHE A 657 13.72 10.58 8.28
CA PHE A 657 12.72 11.64 8.35
C PHE A 657 11.55 11.33 9.27
N ALA A 658 10.86 12.39 9.70
CA ALA A 658 9.60 12.28 10.37
C ALA A 658 8.54 11.69 9.44
N ASP A 659 8.28 10.40 9.58
CA ASP A 659 7.19 9.70 8.88
C ASP A 659 5.87 9.71 9.68
N GLN A 660 5.79 10.58 10.70
CA GLN A 660 4.60 10.69 11.54
C GLN A 660 3.47 11.40 10.78
N ARG A 661 2.42 10.67 10.43
CA ARG A 661 1.14 10.97 11.10
C ARG A 661 1.32 10.46 12.52
N ILE A 662 0.99 11.25 13.55
CA ILE A 662 0.97 10.72 14.93
C ILE A 662 0.24 9.38 14.84
N SER A 663 0.76 8.34 15.49
CA SER A 663 0.25 6.96 15.41
C SER A 663 -1.22 6.78 15.83
N ASP A 664 -1.89 7.88 16.13
CA ASP A 664 -3.31 7.96 16.35
C ASP A 664 -3.91 8.65 15.13
N ARG A 665 -4.94 8.04 14.57
CA ARG A 665 -5.82 8.39 13.45
C ARG A 665 -6.38 9.85 13.39
N LYS A 666 -5.80 10.81 14.11
CA LYS A 666 -6.24 12.17 14.47
C LYS A 666 -6.06 13.25 13.38
N THR A 667 -5.23 13.04 12.37
CA THR A 667 -5.00 14.05 11.31
C THR A 667 -5.06 13.45 9.91
N VAL A 668 -5.96 14.00 9.10
CA VAL A 668 -6.01 13.79 7.64
C VAL A 668 -4.97 14.75 7.03
N GLY A 669 -4.02 14.21 6.26
CA GLY A 669 -2.93 14.99 5.63
C GLY A 669 -1.54 14.82 6.24
N TYR A 670 -0.60 15.64 5.79
CA TYR A 670 0.79 15.68 6.27
C TYR A 670 0.89 16.47 7.57
N THR A 671 1.68 15.99 8.54
CA THR A 671 2.04 16.80 9.72
C THR A 671 3.01 17.91 9.31
N LEU A 672 3.13 18.97 10.12
CA LEU A 672 4.09 20.05 9.86
C LEU A 672 5.53 19.50 9.75
N LEU A 673 5.90 18.55 10.61
CA LEU A 673 7.22 17.91 10.57
C LEU A 673 7.44 17.16 9.26
N MET A 674 6.43 16.42 8.79
CA MET A 674 6.50 15.69 7.54
C MET A 674 6.54 16.64 6.32
N GLU A 675 5.79 17.74 6.34
CA GLU A 675 5.82 18.77 5.29
C GLU A 675 7.19 19.44 5.18
N LEU A 676 7.86 19.64 6.30
CA LEU A 676 9.20 20.20 6.36
C LEU A 676 10.31 19.15 6.16
N GLN A 677 9.96 17.88 5.97
CA GLN A 677 10.89 16.75 6.00
C GLN A 677 11.87 16.88 7.17
N TRP A 678 11.32 17.07 8.36
CA TRP A 678 12.09 17.23 9.57
C TRP A 678 12.82 15.92 9.90
N ILE A 679 14.09 16.01 10.25
CA ILE A 679 14.89 14.86 10.65
C ILE A 679 14.47 14.42 12.04
N ARG A 680 14.04 13.15 12.16
CA ARG A 680 13.57 12.57 13.41
C ARG A 680 14.55 11.56 13.98
N ASP A 681 15.13 10.74 13.12
CA ASP A 681 15.96 9.60 13.52
C ASP A 681 17.03 9.32 12.44
N PRO A 682 18.16 10.05 12.44
CA PRO A 682 19.23 9.85 11.45
C PRO A 682 19.73 8.40 11.37
N GLN A 683 19.60 7.62 12.44
CA GLN A 683 20.05 6.23 12.48
C GLN A 683 19.19 5.29 11.62
N ALA A 684 18.07 5.77 11.05
CA ALA A 684 17.29 5.02 10.07
C ALA A 684 17.89 5.07 8.64
N ASN A 685 18.96 5.85 8.43
CA ASN A 685 19.82 5.73 7.25
C ASN A 685 20.74 4.51 7.41
N ILE A 686 20.25 3.36 6.99
CA ILE A 686 20.93 2.07 7.14
C ILE A 686 21.60 1.70 5.82
N GLU A 687 22.85 1.24 5.87
CA GLU A 687 23.55 0.70 4.70
C GLU A 687 23.00 -0.69 4.32
N ASN A 688 23.14 -1.06 3.05
CA ASN A 688 22.64 -2.35 2.55
C ASN A 688 23.65 -3.49 2.77
N TRP A 689 24.91 -3.26 2.39
CA TRP A 689 25.93 -4.30 2.46
C TRP A 689 26.24 -4.65 3.91
N TYR A 690 26.48 -5.94 4.18
CA TYR A 690 26.82 -6.49 5.49
C TYR A 690 25.73 -6.39 6.57
N ILE A 691 24.58 -5.78 6.27
CA ILE A 691 23.46 -5.60 7.21
C ILE A 691 22.21 -6.27 6.64
N THR A 692 22.02 -7.56 6.95
CA THR A 692 20.80 -8.31 6.60
C THR A 692 19.71 -8.07 7.63
N ASP A 693 18.62 -7.38 7.26
CA ASP A 693 17.52 -7.07 8.18
C ASP A 693 16.36 -8.07 8.01
N ILE A 694 16.52 -9.21 8.68
CA ILE A 694 15.59 -10.34 8.65
C ILE A 694 14.19 -9.92 9.11
N GLU A 695 14.11 -9.08 10.15
CA GLU A 695 12.83 -8.62 10.67
C GLU A 695 12.08 -7.75 9.64
N LYS A 696 12.79 -6.85 8.95
CA LYS A 696 12.21 -6.03 7.88
C LYS A 696 11.62 -6.91 6.77
N ILE A 697 12.37 -7.90 6.29
CA ILE A 697 11.92 -8.84 5.23
C ILE A 697 10.63 -9.56 5.65
N ILE A 698 10.59 -10.06 6.88
CA ILE A 698 9.45 -10.77 7.45
C ILE A 698 8.23 -9.84 7.63
N GLN A 699 8.42 -8.64 8.17
CA GLN A 699 7.35 -7.66 8.39
C GLN A 699 6.74 -7.14 7.08
N GLU A 700 7.55 -7.01 6.04
CA GLU A 700 7.10 -6.65 4.70
C GLU A 700 6.36 -7.79 4.02
N ALA A 701 6.88 -9.02 4.08
CA ALA A 701 6.20 -10.18 3.54
C ALA A 701 4.81 -10.37 4.18
N TRP A 702 4.72 -10.23 5.51
CA TRP A 702 3.45 -10.24 6.23
C TRP A 702 2.47 -9.18 5.68
N GLN A 703 2.88 -7.91 5.63
CA GLN A 703 2.00 -6.84 5.20
C GLN A 703 1.65 -6.87 3.71
N LEU A 704 2.39 -7.59 2.86
CA LEU A 704 2.25 -7.60 1.41
C LEU A 704 1.66 -8.90 0.84
N ASN A 705 1.31 -9.89 1.68
CA ASN A 705 0.74 -11.16 1.23
C ASN A 705 -0.65 -11.41 1.83
N PRO A 706 -1.57 -12.09 1.10
CA PRO A 706 -2.78 -12.67 1.66
C PRO A 706 -2.51 -13.55 2.89
N HIS A 707 -3.40 -13.52 3.87
CA HIS A 707 -3.29 -14.32 5.09
C HIS A 707 -4.24 -15.52 5.06
N GLY A 708 -3.70 -16.73 4.96
CA GLY A 708 -4.50 -17.95 4.80
C GLY A 708 -4.36 -18.57 3.41
N PRO A 709 -5.14 -19.61 3.11
CA PRO A 709 -5.00 -20.35 1.87
C PRO A 709 -5.42 -19.51 0.66
N VAL A 710 -4.90 -19.83 -0.52
CA VAL A 710 -5.22 -19.12 -1.78
C VAL A 710 -6.71 -19.10 -2.10
N ALA A 711 -7.47 -20.11 -1.66
CA ALA A 711 -8.93 -20.12 -1.79
C ALA A 711 -9.62 -18.96 -1.03
N HIS A 712 -8.95 -18.39 -0.02
CA HIS A 712 -9.42 -17.21 0.72
C HIS A 712 -8.91 -15.92 0.09
N ALA A 713 -7.96 -15.94 -0.86
CA ALA A 713 -7.43 -14.74 -1.47
C ALA A 713 -8.54 -13.92 -2.15
N LEU A 714 -8.56 -12.62 -1.90
CA LEU A 714 -9.51 -11.73 -2.56
C LEU A 714 -9.12 -11.55 -4.03
N PRO A 715 -10.09 -11.37 -4.94
CA PRO A 715 -9.79 -11.12 -6.36
C PRO A 715 -8.82 -9.93 -6.53
N GLY A 716 -7.74 -10.13 -7.28
CA GLY A 716 -6.71 -9.10 -7.55
C GLY A 716 -5.58 -9.02 -6.52
N GLU A 717 -5.66 -9.76 -5.41
CA GLU A 717 -4.52 -9.97 -4.53
C GLU A 717 -3.49 -10.89 -5.20
N VAL A 718 -2.21 -10.64 -4.89
CA VAL A 718 -1.07 -11.40 -5.42
C VAL A 718 -0.17 -11.83 -4.26
N PHE A 719 0.58 -12.91 -4.46
CA PHE A 719 1.61 -13.31 -3.50
C PHE A 719 2.94 -12.64 -3.86
N VAL A 720 3.58 -12.06 -2.86
CA VAL A 720 4.80 -11.26 -3.01
C VAL A 720 5.94 -11.97 -2.29
N SER A 721 7.01 -12.27 -3.02
CA SER A 721 8.29 -12.65 -2.46
C SER A 721 9.06 -11.39 -2.06
N VAL A 722 9.54 -11.38 -0.82
CA VAL A 722 10.33 -10.28 -0.26
C VAL A 722 11.71 -10.83 0.08
N GLY A 723 12.77 -10.12 -0.27
CA GLY A 723 14.11 -10.54 0.13
C GLY A 723 15.15 -9.45 0.03
N GLN A 724 16.34 -9.73 0.51
CA GLN A 724 17.48 -8.83 0.41
C GLN A 724 18.60 -9.53 -0.35
N ASN A 725 19.20 -8.82 -1.32
CA ASN A 725 20.36 -9.34 -2.03
C ASN A 725 21.58 -9.34 -1.11
N PRO A 726 22.39 -10.41 -1.12
CA PRO A 726 23.72 -10.36 -0.54
C PRO A 726 24.58 -9.34 -1.31
N LYS A 727 25.71 -8.91 -0.73
CA LYS A 727 26.63 -7.94 -1.34
C LYS A 727 27.00 -8.31 -2.79
N VAL A 728 27.33 -9.57 -3.05
CA VAL A 728 27.71 -10.05 -4.39
C VAL A 728 26.58 -9.91 -5.43
N GLY A 729 25.32 -9.94 -4.97
CA GLY A 729 24.12 -9.78 -5.78
C GLY A 729 23.55 -8.36 -5.81
N SER A 730 24.18 -7.39 -5.12
CA SER A 730 23.64 -6.04 -4.95
C SER A 730 24.58 -4.97 -5.47
N SER A 731 24.13 -4.19 -6.45
CA SER A 731 24.85 -3.00 -6.94
C SER A 731 24.67 -1.76 -6.06
N ILE A 732 23.86 -1.84 -4.98
CA ILE A 732 23.52 -0.72 -4.12
C ILE A 732 24.07 -0.97 -2.72
N ARG A 733 25.10 -0.20 -2.37
CA ARG A 733 25.80 -0.29 -1.08
C ARG A 733 25.13 0.51 0.04
N GLN A 734 24.82 1.77 -0.22
CA GLN A 734 24.61 2.78 0.82
C GLN A 734 23.19 2.85 1.38
N THR A 735 22.23 2.20 0.72
CA THR A 735 20.81 2.34 1.06
C THR A 735 20.20 0.96 1.21
N GLN A 736 19.86 0.60 2.45
CA GLN A 736 19.20 -0.67 2.76
C GLN A 736 17.87 -0.77 2.02
N HIS A 737 17.71 -1.87 1.28
CA HIS A 737 16.51 -2.12 0.53
C HIS A 737 16.22 -3.61 0.44
N THR A 738 14.93 -3.93 0.36
CA THR A 738 14.44 -5.26 0.01
C THR A 738 13.91 -5.22 -1.42
N GLN A 739 14.12 -6.32 -2.12
CA GLN A 739 13.53 -6.62 -3.42
C GLN A 739 12.15 -7.23 -3.19
N LEU A 740 11.17 -6.80 -3.97
CA LEU A 740 9.79 -7.24 -3.90
C LEU A 740 9.38 -7.71 -5.28
N ALA A 741 8.85 -8.92 -5.43
CA ALA A 741 8.35 -9.38 -6.72
C ALA A 741 7.18 -10.34 -6.54
N GLU A 742 6.38 -10.52 -7.58
CA GLU A 742 5.35 -11.54 -7.58
C GLU A 742 5.98 -12.94 -7.48
N GLY A 743 5.68 -13.65 -6.40
CA GLY A 743 6.27 -14.94 -6.11
C GLY A 743 5.67 -15.60 -4.89
N HIS A 744 5.57 -16.92 -4.94
CA HIS A 744 5.14 -17.78 -3.84
C HIS A 744 5.95 -19.08 -3.86
N TRP A 745 5.94 -19.79 -2.74
CA TRP A 745 6.64 -21.06 -2.57
C TRP A 745 6.47 -22.02 -3.76
N ASN A 746 5.23 -22.26 -4.18
CA ASN A 746 4.93 -23.23 -5.22
C ASN A 746 5.51 -22.89 -6.61
N LYS A 747 5.93 -21.63 -6.83
CA LYS A 747 6.50 -21.14 -8.09
C LYS A 747 7.96 -21.56 -8.29
N TYR A 748 8.68 -21.92 -7.23
CA TYR A 748 10.13 -22.10 -7.25
C TYR A 748 10.54 -23.54 -6.92
N PRO A 749 10.88 -24.38 -7.93
CA PRO A 749 11.22 -25.79 -7.72
C PRO A 749 12.37 -26.01 -6.74
N ILE A 750 13.41 -25.16 -6.78
CA ILE A 750 14.57 -25.23 -5.87
C ILE A 750 14.20 -25.17 -4.39
N LEU A 751 13.11 -24.49 -4.05
CA LEU A 751 12.66 -24.41 -2.66
C LEU A 751 12.04 -25.74 -2.21
N LYS A 752 11.52 -26.55 -3.14
CA LYS A 752 10.85 -27.83 -2.86
C LYS A 752 11.82 -29.01 -2.79
N VAL A 753 13.13 -28.77 -2.82
CA VAL A 753 14.12 -29.82 -2.59
C VAL A 753 13.86 -30.47 -1.22
N GLU A 754 13.97 -31.79 -1.17
CA GLU A 754 13.72 -32.55 0.06
C GLU A 754 14.69 -32.13 1.17
N ALA A 755 14.18 -32.01 2.39
CA ALA A 755 14.97 -31.63 3.53
C ALA A 755 15.84 -32.81 3.99
N ALA A 756 17.13 -32.54 4.25
CA ALA A 756 18.01 -33.52 4.86
C ALA A 756 17.65 -33.79 6.33
N ARG A 757 17.16 -32.76 7.03
CA ARG A 757 16.65 -32.87 8.41
C ARG A 757 15.44 -31.97 8.62
N VAL A 758 14.48 -32.44 9.41
CA VAL A 758 13.25 -31.73 9.75
C VAL A 758 13.10 -31.66 11.27
N PHE A 759 12.88 -30.45 11.78
CA PHE A 759 12.55 -30.18 13.17
C PHE A 759 11.16 -29.57 13.21
N ALA A 760 10.25 -30.12 14.01
CA ALA A 760 8.88 -29.60 14.15
C ALA A 760 8.44 -29.68 15.61
N ALA A 761 7.57 -28.77 16.04
CA ALA A 761 6.95 -28.89 17.36
C ALA A 761 6.13 -30.19 17.44
N LYS A 762 5.99 -30.75 18.65
CA LYS A 762 5.30 -32.03 18.90
C LYS A 762 3.89 -32.09 18.28
N ASP A 763 3.19 -30.97 18.35
CA ASP A 763 1.81 -30.82 17.90
C ASP A 763 1.70 -30.12 16.53
N SER A 764 2.82 -29.99 15.81
CA SER A 764 2.83 -29.36 14.49
C SER A 764 2.05 -30.20 13.48
N PRO A 765 1.12 -29.60 12.71
CA PRO A 765 0.38 -30.32 11.66
C PRO A 765 1.31 -30.85 10.56
N PHE A 766 2.55 -30.37 10.50
CA PHE A 766 3.56 -30.81 9.53
C PHE A 766 4.29 -32.10 9.94
N ALA A 767 4.22 -32.49 11.22
CA ALA A 767 4.96 -33.65 11.74
C ALA A 767 4.46 -35.00 11.21
N SER A 768 3.20 -35.08 10.77
CA SER A 768 2.61 -36.31 10.21
C SER A 768 2.83 -36.47 8.69
N ALA A 769 3.25 -35.40 8.00
CA ALA A 769 3.42 -35.38 6.54
C ALA A 769 4.87 -35.67 6.10
N ALA A 770 5.86 -35.46 6.96
CA ALA A 770 7.25 -35.75 6.66
C ALA A 770 7.53 -37.24 6.89
N GLY A 771 7.87 -37.99 5.84
CA GLY A 771 8.41 -39.36 5.96
C GLY A 771 9.80 -39.44 6.61
N VAL A 772 10.20 -38.40 7.35
CA VAL A 772 11.52 -38.15 7.91
C VAL A 772 11.39 -38.09 9.44
N LYS A 773 12.42 -38.55 10.15
CA LYS A 773 12.49 -38.49 11.62
C LYS A 773 12.40 -37.02 12.08
N VAL A 774 11.27 -36.64 12.68
CA VAL A 774 11.04 -35.29 13.22
C VAL A 774 11.67 -35.18 14.60
N GLU A 775 12.54 -34.19 14.77
CA GLU A 775 13.09 -33.82 16.07
C GLU A 775 12.21 -32.72 16.70
N LEU A 776 11.81 -32.91 17.97
CA LEU A 776 10.87 -32.02 18.66
C LEU A 776 11.49 -30.63 18.82
N LEU A 777 10.68 -29.58 18.61
CA LEU A 777 11.00 -28.18 18.91
C LEU A 777 10.39 -27.75 20.24
N ASN A 778 11.20 -27.14 21.11
CA ASN A 778 10.72 -26.39 22.27
C ASN A 778 9.94 -25.11 21.86
N ASP A 779 9.18 -24.55 22.81
CA ASP A 779 8.28 -23.38 22.66
C ASP A 779 8.92 -22.09 22.07
N VAL A 780 10.24 -22.07 21.83
CA VAL A 780 11.00 -20.91 21.34
C VAL A 780 10.53 -20.43 19.97
N LEU A 781 10.24 -21.35 19.04
CA LEU A 781 9.79 -21.01 17.68
C LEU A 781 8.26 -21.02 17.54
N GLY A 782 7.51 -21.33 18.59
CA GLY A 782 6.06 -21.46 18.56
C GLY A 782 5.58 -22.83 18.06
N PRO A 783 4.36 -23.23 18.44
CA PRO A 783 3.86 -24.61 18.31
C PRO A 783 3.57 -25.08 16.88
N GLN A 784 3.59 -24.19 15.89
CA GLN A 784 3.25 -24.52 14.50
C GLN A 784 4.41 -24.26 13.53
N THR A 785 5.60 -23.94 14.04
CA THR A 785 6.77 -23.71 13.20
C THR A 785 7.45 -25.02 12.85
N MET A 786 7.81 -25.16 11.57
CA MET A 786 8.65 -26.23 11.06
C MET A 786 9.96 -25.64 10.56
N LEU A 787 11.07 -26.27 10.92
CA LEU A 787 12.43 -25.91 10.52
C LEU A 787 13.03 -27.06 9.69
N GLU A 788 13.53 -26.75 8.52
CA GLU A 788 14.07 -27.72 7.57
C GLU A 788 15.48 -27.31 7.16
N ILE A 789 16.44 -28.23 7.32
CA ILE A 789 17.79 -28.10 6.78
C ILE A 789 17.79 -28.83 5.43
N VAL A 790 18.13 -28.11 4.37
CA VAL A 790 18.08 -28.61 3.00
C VAL A 790 19.46 -28.51 2.39
N ASP A 791 19.98 -29.66 1.97
CA ASP A 791 21.24 -29.78 1.23
C ASP A 791 20.92 -29.72 -0.27
N ILE A 792 21.56 -28.78 -0.97
CA ILE A 792 21.37 -28.54 -2.40
C ILE A 792 22.61 -29.02 -3.13
N CYS A 793 22.52 -30.23 -3.69
CA CYS A 793 23.58 -30.86 -4.45
C CYS A 793 23.13 -31.14 -5.90
N ALA A 794 24.10 -31.19 -6.82
CA ALA A 794 23.88 -31.62 -8.21
C ALA A 794 23.91 -33.16 -8.35
N GLU A 795 24.67 -33.84 -7.48
CA GLU A 795 24.79 -35.29 -7.41
C GLU A 795 24.77 -35.73 -5.94
N ALA A 796 24.54 -37.01 -5.64
CA ALA A 796 24.61 -37.56 -4.28
C ALA A 796 26.07 -37.52 -3.77
N SER A 797 26.51 -36.35 -3.34
CA SER A 797 27.86 -36.05 -2.89
C SER A 797 27.93 -35.85 -1.38
N ASP A 798 29.16 -35.82 -0.86
CA ASP A 798 29.49 -35.43 0.51
C ASP A 798 28.72 -34.15 0.91
N PRO A 799 27.99 -34.14 2.04
CA PRO A 799 27.31 -32.96 2.56
C PRO A 799 28.14 -31.68 2.60
N GLU A 800 29.46 -31.78 2.80
CA GLU A 800 30.37 -30.63 2.82
C GLU A 800 30.57 -29.98 1.42
N ASN A 801 30.13 -30.66 0.36
CA ASN A 801 30.18 -30.17 -1.03
C ASN A 801 28.82 -29.69 -1.55
N THR A 802 27.87 -29.41 -0.66
CA THR A 802 26.50 -29.02 -1.01
C THR A 802 26.21 -27.57 -0.63
N GLY A 803 25.38 -26.89 -1.41
CA GLY A 803 24.78 -25.63 -1.00
C GLY A 803 23.82 -25.88 0.16
N LEU A 804 23.65 -24.90 1.05
CA LEU A 804 22.82 -25.07 2.24
C LEU A 804 21.72 -24.00 2.29
N MET A 805 20.49 -24.44 2.53
CA MET A 805 19.41 -23.52 2.92
C MET A 805 18.71 -24.02 4.19
N LEU A 806 18.39 -23.07 5.07
CA LEU A 806 17.49 -23.26 6.18
C LEU A 806 16.12 -22.72 5.79
N ARG A 807 15.08 -23.53 5.96
CA ARG A 807 13.71 -23.18 5.64
C ARG A 807 12.87 -23.20 6.91
N CYS A 808 12.16 -22.11 7.16
CA CYS A 808 11.24 -21.99 8.28
C CYS A 808 9.83 -21.82 7.73
N ARG A 809 8.93 -22.78 7.96
CA ARG A 809 7.50 -22.67 7.61
C ARG A 809 6.69 -22.40 8.87
N CYS A 810 5.90 -21.34 8.87
CA CYS A 810 5.12 -20.92 10.04
C CYS A 810 3.77 -20.30 9.60
N PRO A 811 2.63 -20.77 10.12
CA PRO A 811 1.31 -20.19 9.82
C PRO A 811 1.23 -18.72 10.20
N ASP A 812 1.69 -18.41 11.41
CA ASP A 812 1.90 -17.06 11.91
C ASP A 812 3.38 -16.85 12.19
N ILE A 813 3.89 -15.63 11.96
CA ILE A 813 5.29 -15.29 12.24
C ILE A 813 5.47 -15.12 13.76
N PRO A 814 6.13 -16.04 14.45
CA PRO A 814 6.32 -15.93 15.90
C PRO A 814 7.44 -14.92 16.21
N PRO A 815 7.30 -14.10 17.28
CA PRO A 815 8.37 -13.20 17.73
C PRO A 815 9.71 -13.91 17.97
N GLY A 816 9.67 -15.18 18.41
CA GLY A 816 10.85 -16.00 18.64
C GLY A 816 11.65 -16.32 17.38
N LEU A 817 11.01 -16.42 16.21
CA LEU A 817 11.67 -16.75 14.95
C LEU A 817 12.67 -15.66 14.51
N VAL A 818 12.27 -14.39 14.61
CA VAL A 818 13.14 -13.26 14.28
C VAL A 818 14.39 -13.25 15.16
N ARG A 819 14.21 -13.48 16.47
CA ARG A 819 15.32 -13.58 17.43
C ARG A 819 16.24 -14.74 17.08
N PHE A 820 15.67 -15.92 16.84
CA PHE A 820 16.42 -17.14 16.48
C PHE A 820 17.29 -16.91 15.23
N LEU A 821 16.70 -16.45 14.13
CA LEU A 821 17.42 -16.23 12.87
C LEU A 821 18.48 -15.11 13.00
N THR A 822 18.19 -14.07 13.77
CA THR A 822 19.17 -13.00 14.05
C THR A 822 20.38 -13.52 14.83
N GLN A 823 20.14 -14.35 15.85
CA GLN A 823 21.22 -14.95 16.64
C GLN A 823 22.01 -15.97 15.83
N LEU A 824 21.33 -16.79 15.03
CA LEU A 824 21.98 -17.73 14.11
C LEU A 824 22.91 -17.00 13.13
N ARG A 825 22.43 -15.91 12.50
CA ARG A 825 23.24 -15.05 11.63
C ARG A 825 24.51 -14.57 12.33
N LEU A 826 24.39 -14.05 13.54
CA LEU A 826 25.55 -13.56 14.31
C LEU A 826 26.52 -14.69 14.66
N ARG A 827 26.01 -15.88 14.99
CA ARG A 827 26.83 -17.05 15.29
C ARG A 827 27.61 -17.53 14.07
N LEU A 828 26.97 -17.55 12.89
CA LEU A 828 27.63 -17.87 11.62
C LEU A 828 28.73 -16.85 11.31
N LEU A 829 28.45 -15.56 11.44
CA LEU A 829 29.46 -14.50 11.25
C LEU A 829 30.65 -14.66 12.22
N GLU A 830 30.39 -14.97 13.49
CA GLU A 830 31.45 -15.20 14.49
C GLU A 830 32.34 -16.39 14.15
N ARG A 831 31.77 -17.48 13.63
CA ARG A 831 32.47 -18.75 13.42
C ARG A 831 33.11 -18.90 12.04
N LEU A 832 32.62 -18.19 11.03
CA LEU A 832 32.94 -18.44 9.61
C LEU A 832 33.63 -17.23 8.94
N GLY A 833 34.43 -16.48 9.69
CA GLY A 833 35.27 -15.41 9.13
C GLY A 833 34.60 -14.03 9.00
N GLY A 834 33.40 -13.85 9.53
CA GLY A 834 32.73 -12.55 9.59
C GLY A 834 32.13 -12.07 8.26
N PRO A 835 31.70 -10.80 8.21
CA PRO A 835 30.93 -10.24 7.09
C PRO A 835 31.74 -10.08 5.79
N GLU A 836 33.08 -10.11 5.89
CA GLU A 836 33.96 -10.10 4.72
C GLU A 836 34.15 -11.48 4.10
N ALA A 837 33.82 -12.56 4.83
CA ALA A 837 33.89 -13.94 4.34
C ALA A 837 32.53 -14.45 3.86
N ILE A 838 31.46 -14.12 4.61
CA ILE A 838 30.10 -14.60 4.32
C ILE A 838 29.06 -13.47 4.38
N ASP A 839 27.96 -13.69 3.68
CA ASP A 839 26.73 -12.91 3.67
C ASP A 839 25.52 -13.86 3.71
N PHE A 840 24.31 -13.33 3.53
CA PHE A 840 23.09 -14.12 3.61
C PHE A 840 22.11 -13.77 2.49
N LEU A 841 21.61 -14.79 1.80
CA LEU A 841 20.37 -14.71 1.03
C LEU A 841 19.20 -15.00 1.98
N VAL A 842 18.35 -14.00 2.18
CA VAL A 842 17.15 -14.14 3.01
C VAL A 842 15.92 -13.75 2.19
N LEU A 843 14.96 -14.67 2.13
CA LEU A 843 13.69 -14.50 1.42
C LEU A 843 12.53 -14.83 2.37
N CYS A 844 11.39 -14.18 2.21
CA CYS A 844 10.14 -14.54 2.86
C CYS A 844 8.99 -14.44 1.85
N MET A 845 8.12 -15.45 1.82
CA MET A 845 6.97 -15.53 0.92
C MET A 845 5.86 -16.42 1.48
N SER A 846 4.67 -16.38 0.91
CA SER A 846 3.58 -17.29 1.26
C SER A 846 3.76 -18.68 0.62
N ASP A 847 3.26 -19.71 1.30
CA ASP A 847 3.10 -21.07 0.78
C ASP A 847 1.78 -21.31 0.00
N GLN A 848 0.87 -20.33 0.00
CA GLN A 848 -0.50 -20.40 -0.53
C GLN A 848 -1.46 -21.32 0.23
N GLU A 849 -1.02 -21.97 1.30
CA GLU A 849 -1.84 -22.79 2.21
C GLU A 849 -2.16 -22.04 3.50
N GLY A 850 -1.56 -20.86 3.69
CA GLY A 850 -1.80 -19.97 4.82
C GLY A 850 -0.60 -19.81 5.74
N SER A 851 0.55 -20.35 5.37
CA SER A 851 1.81 -20.14 6.07
C SER A 851 2.76 -19.25 5.30
N PHE A 852 3.74 -18.72 6.03
CA PHE A 852 4.89 -18.03 5.51
C PHE A 852 6.09 -18.95 5.54
N VAL A 853 6.90 -18.87 4.49
CA VAL A 853 8.17 -19.58 4.37
C VAL A 853 9.30 -18.56 4.35
N VAL A 854 10.19 -18.66 5.35
CA VAL A 854 11.43 -17.90 5.42
C VAL A 854 12.57 -18.79 4.95
N ILE A 855 13.28 -18.36 3.91
CA ILE A 855 14.52 -18.98 3.43
C ILE A 855 15.68 -18.19 4.01
N PHE A 856 16.61 -18.89 4.65
CA PHE A 856 17.83 -18.34 5.20
C PHE A 856 19.01 -19.18 4.71
N ALA A 857 19.84 -18.59 3.86
CA ALA A 857 20.99 -19.28 3.27
C ALA A 857 22.28 -18.47 3.49
N PRO A 858 23.32 -19.02 4.15
CA PRO A 858 24.63 -18.41 4.17
C PRO A 858 25.27 -18.50 2.78
N THR A 859 25.88 -17.41 2.32
CA THR A 859 26.52 -17.31 1.01
C THR A 859 27.93 -16.74 1.15
N PRO A 860 28.94 -17.21 0.38
CA PRO A 860 30.29 -16.65 0.42
C PRO A 860 30.36 -15.24 -0.18
N GLN A 861 31.31 -14.44 0.29
CA GLN A 861 31.72 -13.21 -0.40
C GLN A 861 32.65 -13.59 -1.57
N LEU A 862 32.05 -13.81 -2.75
CA LEU A 862 32.78 -14.17 -3.97
C LEU A 862 33.79 -13.08 -4.37
N MET A 863 34.90 -13.53 -4.95
CA MET A 863 35.95 -12.67 -5.47
C MET A 863 35.90 -12.62 -7.00
N GLN A 864 35.82 -11.42 -7.55
CA GLN A 864 35.87 -11.21 -8.99
C GLN A 864 37.30 -11.45 -9.50
N LEU A 865 37.49 -12.34 -10.48
CA LEU A 865 38.83 -12.72 -10.96
C LEU A 865 39.39 -11.78 -12.02
N GLN A 866 38.52 -10.98 -12.66
CA GLN A 866 38.88 -10.06 -13.75
C GLN A 866 38.13 -8.75 -13.63
N GLU A 867 38.72 -7.63 -14.06
CA GLU A 867 37.99 -6.37 -14.16
C GLU A 867 36.88 -6.44 -15.22
N GLY A 868 35.68 -5.97 -14.91
CA GLY A 868 34.56 -5.99 -15.84
C GLY A 868 33.21 -5.93 -15.15
N HIS A 869 32.16 -6.04 -15.97
CA HIS A 869 30.78 -6.11 -15.46
C HIS A 869 30.57 -7.46 -14.74
N ALA A 870 29.96 -7.42 -13.56
CA ALA A 870 29.80 -8.59 -12.67
C ALA A 870 29.14 -9.82 -13.34
N ASP A 871 28.23 -9.60 -14.29
CA ASP A 871 27.57 -10.67 -15.07
C ASP A 871 28.42 -11.27 -16.20
N LEU A 872 29.58 -10.70 -16.51
CA LEU A 872 30.39 -11.08 -17.68
C LEU A 872 31.75 -11.70 -17.31
N VAL A 873 32.09 -11.72 -16.04
CA VAL A 873 33.42 -12.07 -15.52
C VAL A 873 33.36 -13.36 -14.70
N PRO A 874 34.45 -14.14 -14.66
CA PRO A 874 34.55 -15.29 -13.79
C PRO A 874 34.73 -14.87 -12.32
N TRP A 875 34.24 -15.73 -11.42
CA TRP A 875 34.28 -15.53 -9.98
C TRP A 875 34.99 -16.70 -9.29
N ALA A 876 35.56 -16.45 -8.13
CA ALA A 876 36.07 -17.48 -7.23
C ALA A 876 35.33 -17.46 -5.90
N ASN A 877 35.07 -18.65 -5.34
CA ASN A 877 34.67 -18.82 -3.96
C ASN A 877 35.95 -18.92 -3.10
N PRO A 878 36.30 -17.88 -2.32
CA PRO A 878 37.54 -17.88 -1.54
C PRO A 878 37.54 -18.91 -0.41
N LEU A 879 36.37 -19.42 0.01
CA LEU A 879 36.25 -20.39 1.09
C LEU A 879 36.55 -21.82 0.62
N THR A 880 36.40 -22.10 -0.67
CA THR A 880 36.66 -23.41 -1.27
C THR A 880 37.87 -23.41 -2.21
N GLY A 881 38.30 -22.23 -2.67
CA GLY A 881 39.34 -22.07 -3.70
C GLY A 881 38.85 -22.38 -5.13
N GLU A 882 37.58 -22.72 -5.30
CA GLU A 882 36.98 -23.07 -6.58
C GLU A 882 36.65 -21.84 -7.41
N SER A 883 36.89 -21.90 -8.72
CA SER A 883 36.45 -20.87 -9.67
C SER A 883 35.18 -21.31 -10.42
N SER A 884 34.43 -20.34 -10.93
CA SER A 884 33.22 -20.61 -11.72
C SER A 884 33.51 -21.43 -12.98
N GLU A 885 34.69 -21.25 -13.57
CA GLU A 885 35.16 -22.03 -14.72
C GLU A 885 35.40 -23.49 -14.33
N VAL A 886 36.05 -23.74 -13.19
CA VAL A 886 36.28 -25.10 -12.66
C VAL A 886 34.96 -25.78 -12.30
N ALA A 887 34.02 -25.03 -11.72
CA ALA A 887 32.66 -25.50 -11.43
C ALA A 887 31.81 -25.69 -12.70
N GLY A 888 32.28 -25.22 -13.86
CA GLY A 888 31.56 -25.31 -15.13
C GLY A 888 30.24 -24.52 -15.13
N ILE A 889 30.19 -23.35 -14.50
CA ILE A 889 28.99 -22.49 -14.43
C ILE A 889 29.26 -21.13 -15.07
N GLU A 890 28.29 -20.65 -15.85
CA GLU A 890 28.39 -19.33 -16.51
C GLU A 890 27.88 -18.17 -15.66
N GLU A 891 27.05 -18.49 -14.67
CA GLU A 891 26.58 -17.58 -13.62
C GLU A 891 27.06 -18.12 -12.27
N SER A 892 27.62 -17.25 -11.44
CA SER A 892 28.26 -17.66 -10.18
C SER A 892 27.53 -17.15 -8.95
N ARG A 893 26.65 -16.15 -9.09
CA ARG A 893 26.15 -15.37 -7.97
C ARG A 893 24.74 -15.81 -7.59
N LEU A 894 24.50 -15.88 -6.28
CA LEU A 894 23.16 -15.96 -5.72
C LEU A 894 22.66 -14.55 -5.37
N ASP A 895 21.47 -14.22 -5.85
CA ASP A 895 20.71 -13.03 -5.49
C ASP A 895 19.23 -13.36 -5.37
N PHE A 896 18.39 -12.36 -5.10
CA PHE A 896 16.94 -12.52 -4.93
C PHE A 896 16.27 -13.26 -6.10
N GLY A 897 16.70 -13.04 -7.34
CA GLY A 897 16.16 -13.72 -8.52
C GLY A 897 16.88 -15.05 -8.79
N LYS A 898 18.21 -15.01 -8.88
CA LYS A 898 19.03 -16.16 -9.29
C LYS A 898 18.93 -17.31 -8.29
N GLY A 899 18.79 -17.01 -7.00
CA GLY A 899 18.63 -18.02 -5.95
C GLY A 899 17.35 -18.84 -6.06
N VAL A 900 16.34 -18.34 -6.76
CA VAL A 900 15.08 -19.05 -7.02
C VAL A 900 14.93 -19.51 -8.48
N GLY A 901 16.02 -19.45 -9.27
CA GLY A 901 16.04 -19.90 -10.66
C GLY A 901 15.65 -18.83 -11.69
N HIS A 902 15.61 -17.56 -11.32
CA HIS A 902 15.24 -16.48 -12.24
C HIS A 902 16.46 -15.71 -12.74
N PHE A 903 16.82 -15.87 -14.02
CA PHE A 903 18.09 -15.39 -14.58
C PHE A 903 17.89 -14.30 -15.63
N LEU A 904 18.55 -13.17 -15.42
CA LEU A 904 18.77 -12.18 -16.47
C LEU A 904 20.02 -12.54 -17.25
N VAL A 905 19.87 -12.97 -18.49
CA VAL A 905 20.95 -13.59 -19.27
C VAL A 905 21.52 -12.63 -20.30
N LEU A 906 22.81 -12.30 -20.16
CA LEU A 906 23.58 -11.46 -21.09
C LEU A 906 24.51 -12.25 -22.01
N LYS A 907 24.76 -13.53 -21.70
CA LYS A 907 25.65 -14.45 -22.41
C LYS A 907 24.85 -15.56 -23.09
N ASP A 908 25.17 -15.89 -24.34
CA ASP A 908 24.49 -16.98 -25.04
C ASP A 908 24.85 -18.37 -24.46
N GLU A 909 26.05 -18.49 -23.89
CA GLU A 909 26.53 -19.70 -23.22
C GLU A 909 25.69 -20.01 -21.98
N LEU A 910 25.42 -19.00 -21.14
CA LEU A 910 24.55 -19.15 -19.97
C LEU A 910 23.12 -19.53 -20.39
N ARG A 911 22.60 -18.91 -21.46
CA ARG A 911 21.28 -19.26 -22.00
C ARG A 911 21.26 -20.73 -22.43
N THR A 912 22.26 -21.17 -23.16
CA THR A 912 22.39 -22.55 -23.62
C THR A 912 22.48 -23.53 -22.44
N GLN A 913 23.26 -23.19 -21.42
CA GLN A 913 23.39 -23.98 -20.19
C GLN A 913 22.05 -24.12 -19.46
N LEU A 914 21.34 -23.01 -19.21
CA LEU A 914 20.06 -23.00 -18.51
C LEU A 914 18.94 -23.71 -19.28
N LEU A 915 18.89 -23.56 -20.60
CA LEU A 915 17.89 -24.24 -21.45
C LEU A 915 18.22 -25.72 -21.67
N GLY A 916 19.47 -26.13 -21.48
CA GLY A 916 19.88 -27.54 -21.56
C GLY A 916 19.44 -28.34 -20.34
N LYS A 917 19.76 -27.87 -19.13
CA LYS A 917 19.41 -28.49 -17.84
C LYS A 917 19.33 -27.42 -16.74
N GLY A 918 18.14 -26.86 -16.53
CA GLY A 918 17.91 -25.79 -15.55
C GLY A 918 18.19 -26.25 -14.11
N GLU A 919 17.73 -27.45 -13.76
CA GLU A 919 17.90 -28.03 -12.42
C GLU A 919 19.38 -28.24 -12.07
N ASP A 920 20.12 -28.94 -12.94
CA ASP A 920 21.56 -29.24 -12.75
C ASP A 920 22.35 -27.94 -12.62
N THR A 921 22.08 -26.97 -13.51
CA THR A 921 22.76 -25.66 -13.47
C THR A 921 22.51 -24.95 -12.15
N LEU A 922 21.24 -24.82 -11.72
CA LEU A 922 20.91 -24.12 -10.49
C LEU A 922 21.51 -24.81 -9.26
N ARG A 923 21.49 -26.15 -9.20
CA ARG A 923 22.12 -26.92 -8.13
C ARG A 923 23.64 -26.72 -8.08
N ARG A 924 24.32 -26.66 -9.22
CA ARG A 924 25.75 -26.34 -9.27
C ARG A 924 26.06 -24.92 -8.82
N ILE A 925 25.22 -23.95 -9.16
CA ILE A 925 25.37 -22.57 -8.65
C ILE A 925 25.28 -22.55 -7.12
N TRP A 926 24.29 -23.25 -6.55
CA TRP A 926 24.16 -23.38 -5.09
C TRP A 926 25.36 -24.12 -4.47
N ALA A 927 25.85 -25.20 -5.08
CA ALA A 927 27.03 -25.93 -4.62
C ALA A 927 28.31 -25.07 -4.69
N PHE A 928 28.49 -24.27 -5.75
CA PHE A 928 29.59 -23.31 -5.86
C PHE A 928 29.52 -22.25 -4.75
N ASN A 929 28.31 -21.82 -4.36
CA ASN A 929 28.08 -20.88 -3.27
C ASN A 929 28.01 -21.54 -1.88
N ARG A 930 28.56 -22.73 -1.70
CA ARG A 930 28.63 -23.37 -0.37
C ARG A 930 29.57 -22.61 0.57
N VAL A 931 29.23 -22.68 1.86
CA VAL A 931 30.02 -22.16 2.98
C VAL A 931 30.42 -23.34 3.86
N PRO A 932 31.66 -23.87 3.72
CA PRO A 932 32.12 -25.02 4.50
C PRO A 932 31.94 -24.81 6.01
N GLY A 933 31.48 -25.84 6.72
CA GLY A 933 31.20 -25.79 8.16
C GLY A 933 29.91 -25.05 8.58
N ALA A 934 29.17 -24.40 7.67
CA ALA A 934 27.94 -23.71 8.01
C ALA A 934 26.86 -24.66 8.57
N ARG A 935 26.76 -25.87 8.02
CA ARG A 935 25.84 -26.91 8.51
C ARG A 935 26.12 -27.25 9.97
N GLN A 936 27.37 -27.56 10.29
CA GLN A 936 27.78 -27.88 11.66
C GLN A 936 27.41 -26.74 12.62
N VAL A 937 27.67 -25.48 12.26
CA VAL A 937 27.33 -24.33 13.11
C VAL A 937 25.83 -24.18 13.30
N ILE A 938 25.02 -24.41 12.26
CA ILE A 938 23.55 -24.37 12.34
C ILE A 938 23.04 -25.47 13.27
N GLU A 939 23.51 -26.70 13.10
CA GLU A 939 23.09 -27.85 13.93
C GLU A 939 23.50 -27.66 15.40
N GLU A 940 24.76 -27.25 15.65
CA GLU A 940 25.23 -26.90 17.00
C GLU A 940 24.36 -25.79 17.63
N PHE A 941 24.00 -24.77 16.86
CA PHE A 941 23.16 -23.68 17.34
C PHE A 941 21.74 -24.16 17.68
N ILE A 942 21.14 -24.99 16.83
CA ILE A 942 19.81 -25.59 17.09
C ILE A 942 19.86 -26.40 18.39
N VAL A 943 20.86 -27.26 18.57
CA VAL A 943 21.07 -28.04 19.81
C VAL A 943 21.22 -27.11 21.01
N GLN A 944 22.06 -26.08 20.93
CA GLN A 944 22.33 -25.13 22.02
C GLN A 944 21.15 -24.27 22.44
N GLN A 945 20.23 -23.96 21.52
CA GLN A 945 18.99 -23.26 21.88
C GLN A 945 18.00 -24.17 22.62
N ASN A 946 18.44 -25.35 23.07
CA ASN A 946 17.62 -26.42 23.62
C ASN A 946 16.44 -26.71 22.71
N ILE A 947 16.60 -26.67 21.39
CA ILE A 947 15.50 -27.07 20.51
C ILE A 947 15.23 -28.56 20.67
N LEU A 948 16.28 -29.36 20.88
CA LEU A 948 16.21 -30.81 21.09
C LEU A 948 16.11 -31.13 22.59
N GLU A 949 15.04 -31.81 23.01
CA GLU A 949 15.10 -32.59 24.26
C GLU A 949 16.07 -33.75 24.04
N THR A 950 17.14 -33.82 24.85
CA THR A 950 18.09 -34.95 24.87
C THR A 950 17.43 -36.24 25.29
#